data_AF-A4WKC0-F1
#
_entry.id   AF-A4WKC0-F1
#
_cell.length_a   1.000
_cell.length_b   1.000
_cell.length_c   1.000
_cell.angle_alpha   90.00
_cell.angle_beta   90.00
_cell.angle_gamma   90.00
#
_symmetry.space_group_name_H-M   'P 1'
#
loop_
_entity.id
_entity.type
_entity.pdbx_description
1 polymer ?
#
loop_
_entity_poly.entity_id
_entity_poly.type
_entity_poly.pdbx_seq_one_letter_code
_entity_poly.pdbx_strand_id
1 'polypeptide(L)'
;MKTKGMNPVSYATMIGLIAVIIAGAVMVAVIGLPSNTVTITKTEVSTSTEAQPTTITTTETKTTTTTVTVTTTAIRPTPINQTDGRRCFVFVNLVGTNATISGSTVYASGPFYIEVEVVRTANGCDLALDAITAGAVVKTSPTAPYTVPGTAGSHGPYRFEFTASGPGGIAFELRTIAYPGGVCSEQCVLVGKNLTVSQQQKRCEPNLRLVGTNATAIGPGIYQVFPGRAYYIEVQVGGYVPNPPYASYFVQLTPVPGTYVTVVPPNPRSLSTPIPPPQNTRFEFVVSPSAPPGHQFATLQEGWAATASGIRECVAKIEGPIFRVANKTCELVIKLVETNATQSGGQYVMEEGRSYYFKYLVYTPTAYGTLEVKGERAVIYEVKAFEYRLITPPSGVSVVVGNDTFVFGPLPPGPFQAEISFLVTARTSGSGNFAVSASMHDGSGTSCNKSTDLPIVVKPRPPGVCQVRINAPSIIQVWTNGGPGSRSLTYDVGIDTTPDGLNTLLSISPQSPINLVSPSSPYSDVSDFSVTVALQIPQSIAPGVYNVVYGATASGQGAQCADRALTLINVTRCYWKIAVFNQTPLVLEAGRTYRVAVEISGAPYPARLTASSSNPSVAQITPDWPGAPTVTGDGIYYFNVSALSSGSVTLMFTVFSVEPFEYCNARIAADATVKPREEAVCRPELSIRTNMTNLSGERYQVLPGGRYGVLVRVGGSLPSGVYRLFLVFGSPLNSYISWIDPATGYRDFSVPTLPVDLRYVFEVSPSAPQGSSSQLRLSLLQLRGGNCGLNQSLVVDVGMPPCQPRISIRTNTTDVGGRYYMEPGKVYEFTVSLAVPWAYTNMRLSLSVDSGTVTAGTYSTSPPVSVTPTSGGSTARFYISPPSPAQPLGGTFVFYVTPTSSTSSVEVRYESDFTPNGPRCVSTIRRNATALICKPEIKLDTNATVVGASGNTYSIVIDPGAPYGLTLYIGGVLTYPAALWRWYPPPGVSVTPISSPVLNPVPPMRTLNYLLTATGPGTYLLPGRLLVGDVPGVVPEKICAELSIKLEASQWDFVIKREPNGNLTTKPGGSVNARLYIATVSGTPRRVYLSVNSAPTGWAVGITPTSGIPDFSAAVAITVPSTATPGVYSVIIKATSGSVTRYHTINIIVS
;
A
#
# COMPACT_ATOMS: atom_id res chain seq x y z
N MET A 1 -57.15 -32.99 6.53
CA MET A 1 -58.38 -33.23 7.33
C MET A 1 -58.52 -32.13 8.38
N LYS A 2 -59.69 -31.99 9.05
CA LYS A 2 -59.97 -30.94 10.05
C LYS A 2 -60.31 -31.54 11.42
N THR A 3 -59.54 -31.21 12.45
CA THR A 3 -59.88 -31.10 13.89
C THR A 3 -58.72 -30.31 14.54
N LYS A 4 -58.87 -29.19 15.27
CA LYS A 4 -59.60 -28.90 16.53
C LYS A 4 -59.15 -29.75 17.73
N GLY A 5 -58.55 -29.12 18.75
CA GLY A 5 -58.24 -29.73 20.06
C GLY A 5 -57.31 -28.86 20.92
N MET A 6 -57.82 -28.28 21.99
CA MET A 6 -57.23 -27.20 22.82
C MET A 6 -55.94 -27.53 23.63
N ASN A 7 -55.21 -26.47 23.99
CA ASN A 7 -54.22 -26.35 25.09
C ASN A 7 -54.99 -26.03 26.43
N PRO A 8 -54.40 -25.86 27.64
CA PRO A 8 -52.97 -25.84 28.01
C PRO A 8 -52.57 -26.49 29.39
N VAL A 9 -51.29 -26.35 29.75
CA VAL A 9 -50.63 -26.46 31.08
C VAL A 9 -51.08 -27.59 32.04
N SER A 10 -50.27 -28.66 32.15
CA SER A 10 -49.48 -29.03 33.35
C SER A 10 -48.73 -30.35 33.13
N TYR A 11 -47.80 -30.71 34.03
CA TYR A 11 -46.99 -31.95 34.03
C TYR A 11 -45.97 -32.14 32.88
N ALA A 12 -44.72 -31.70 33.13
CA ALA A 12 -43.50 -32.36 32.64
C ALA A 12 -42.27 -31.81 33.39
N THR A 13 -41.95 -32.37 34.57
CA THR A 13 -40.63 -32.21 35.18
C THR A 13 -39.66 -33.28 34.66
N MET A 14 -38.35 -32.96 34.71
CA MET A 14 -37.21 -33.78 34.27
C MET A 14 -36.97 -33.90 32.74
N ILE A 15 -35.72 -34.24 32.41
CA ILE A 15 -35.05 -34.10 31.12
C ILE A 15 -34.30 -35.41 30.81
N GLY A 16 -34.35 -35.95 29.58
CA GLY A 16 -33.33 -36.91 29.11
C GLY A 16 -33.72 -37.93 28.03
N LEU A 17 -32.97 -37.90 26.92
CA LEU A 17 -32.41 -39.03 26.14
C LEU A 17 -33.30 -40.04 25.34
N ILE A 18 -33.15 -39.97 23.99
CA ILE A 18 -32.81 -41.05 23.02
C ILE A 18 -33.68 -42.34 22.89
N ALA A 19 -34.63 -42.30 21.92
CA ALA A 19 -34.73 -43.05 20.63
C ALA A 19 -34.82 -44.61 20.47
N VAL A 20 -35.30 -45.02 19.26
CA VAL A 20 -35.23 -46.35 18.56
C VAL A 20 -36.05 -47.53 19.20
N ILE A 21 -36.43 -48.69 18.61
CA ILE A 21 -36.28 -49.38 17.29
C ILE A 21 -37.55 -50.25 16.98
N ILE A 22 -37.94 -50.50 15.70
CA ILE A 22 -38.53 -51.75 15.12
C ILE A 22 -38.93 -51.53 13.63
N ALA A 23 -38.91 -52.47 12.67
CA ALA A 23 -38.04 -53.63 12.36
C ALA A 23 -38.42 -54.17 10.94
N GLY A 24 -37.54 -54.96 10.30
CA GLY A 24 -37.89 -55.77 9.09
C GLY A 24 -36.83 -55.75 7.98
N ALA A 25 -36.27 -56.91 7.63
CA ALA A 25 -35.18 -57.04 6.64
C ALA A 25 -35.27 -58.36 5.86
N VAL A 26 -34.77 -58.38 4.61
CA VAL A 26 -34.47 -59.62 3.86
C VAL A 26 -33.17 -59.47 3.05
N MET A 27 -32.41 -60.57 3.09
CA MET A 27 -31.17 -60.98 2.41
C MET A 27 -31.22 -60.85 0.85
N VAL A 28 -30.15 -60.94 0.04
CA VAL A 28 -28.73 -61.33 0.24
C VAL A 28 -27.79 -60.83 -0.90
N ALA A 29 -26.47 -61.00 -0.72
CA ALA A 29 -25.38 -61.06 -1.74
C ALA A 29 -24.50 -59.82 -2.08
N VAL A 30 -23.29 -59.81 -1.47
CA VAL A 30 -21.95 -59.71 -2.12
C VAL A 30 -21.49 -58.37 -2.79
N ILE A 31 -20.61 -57.67 -2.04
CA ILE A 31 -19.44 -56.85 -2.46
C ILE A 31 -19.65 -55.53 -3.24
N GLY A 32 -19.07 -54.44 -2.70
CA GLY A 32 -18.50 -53.34 -3.50
C GLY A 32 -19.19 -51.97 -3.40
N LEU A 33 -18.93 -51.19 -2.35
CA LEU A 33 -19.28 -49.76 -2.32
C LEU A 33 -18.14 -48.88 -2.87
N PRO A 34 -18.41 -47.89 -3.74
CA PRO A 34 -17.40 -47.00 -4.31
C PRO A 34 -17.04 -45.84 -3.37
N SER A 35 -15.81 -45.32 -3.53
CA SER A 35 -15.30 -44.16 -2.81
C SER A 35 -15.76 -42.84 -3.41
N ASN A 36 -16.29 -41.93 -2.59
CA ASN A 36 -16.42 -40.51 -2.96
C ASN A 36 -15.09 -39.79 -2.71
N THR A 37 -14.53 -39.15 -3.73
CA THR A 37 -13.33 -38.29 -3.61
C THR A 37 -13.62 -36.92 -4.20
N VAL A 38 -13.33 -35.85 -3.47
CA VAL A 38 -13.44 -34.48 -3.97
C VAL A 38 -12.05 -34.01 -4.37
N THR A 39 -11.90 -33.61 -5.64
CA THR A 39 -10.64 -33.08 -6.18
C THR A 39 -10.51 -31.59 -5.89
N ILE A 40 -9.40 -31.18 -5.28
CA ILE A 40 -8.97 -29.77 -5.26
C ILE A 40 -7.57 -29.70 -5.87
N THR A 41 -7.47 -29.07 -7.04
CA THR A 41 -6.21 -28.83 -7.73
C THR A 41 -5.54 -27.59 -7.15
N LYS A 42 -4.29 -27.70 -6.69
CA LYS A 42 -3.37 -26.55 -6.64
C LYS A 42 -2.07 -26.92 -7.35
N THR A 43 -1.70 -26.12 -8.34
CA THR A 43 -0.43 -26.23 -9.07
C THR A 43 0.47 -25.06 -8.66
N GLU A 44 1.68 -25.36 -8.25
CA GLU A 44 2.80 -24.42 -8.11
C GLU A 44 4.09 -25.20 -8.37
N VAL A 45 5.06 -24.59 -9.05
CA VAL A 45 6.27 -25.23 -9.55
C VAL A 45 7.48 -24.39 -9.14
N SER A 46 8.59 -25.04 -8.81
CA SER A 46 9.92 -24.41 -8.68
C SER A 46 10.93 -25.11 -9.59
N THR A 47 12.01 -24.42 -9.96
CA THR A 47 12.73 -24.65 -11.22
C THR A 47 14.26 -24.70 -11.11
N SER A 48 14.88 -25.51 -11.97
CA SER A 48 16.31 -25.56 -12.37
C SER A 48 16.50 -26.82 -13.27
N THR A 49 17.46 -26.96 -14.19
CA THR A 49 18.30 -26.09 -15.05
C THR A 49 18.85 -27.02 -16.17
N GLU A 50 19.28 -26.63 -17.38
CA GLU A 50 19.49 -25.32 -18.03
C GLU A 50 19.36 -25.47 -19.59
N ALA A 51 20.16 -24.71 -20.37
CA ALA A 51 20.45 -24.84 -21.81
C ALA A 51 19.38 -24.39 -22.84
N GLN A 52 19.83 -23.52 -23.76
CA GLN A 52 19.13 -22.96 -24.94
C GLN A 52 19.44 -23.77 -26.22
N PRO A 53 18.82 -23.52 -27.42
CA PRO A 53 17.98 -22.36 -27.83
C PRO A 53 16.67 -22.66 -28.63
N THR A 54 16.01 -21.57 -29.03
CA THR A 54 15.14 -21.38 -30.24
C THR A 54 13.67 -21.86 -30.31
N THR A 55 12.76 -20.87 -30.17
CA THR A 55 11.57 -20.56 -31.01
C THR A 55 10.37 -21.53 -31.23
N ILE A 56 9.20 -21.04 -30.78
CA ILE A 56 7.86 -21.06 -31.44
C ILE A 56 6.97 -22.32 -31.30
N THR A 57 5.99 -22.17 -30.41
CA THR A 57 4.54 -22.53 -30.53
C THR A 57 4.11 -23.91 -31.06
N THR A 58 3.64 -24.77 -30.15
CA THR A 58 2.34 -25.46 -30.30
C THR A 58 1.78 -25.94 -28.95
N THR A 59 0.49 -26.29 -28.90
CA THR A 59 -0.23 -26.73 -27.69
C THR A 59 -0.45 -28.24 -27.70
N GLU A 60 0.00 -28.96 -26.68
CA GLU A 60 -0.53 -30.30 -26.38
C GLU A 60 -0.36 -30.67 -24.90
N THR A 61 -1.38 -31.30 -24.30
CA THR A 61 -1.40 -31.65 -22.86
C THR A 61 -1.47 -33.17 -22.69
N LYS A 62 -0.34 -33.80 -22.37
CA LYS A 62 -0.26 -35.26 -22.19
C LYS A 62 -0.23 -35.66 -20.70
N THR A 63 -1.39 -35.99 -20.16
CA THR A 63 -1.53 -36.49 -18.78
C THR A 63 -0.86 -37.85 -18.62
N THR A 64 0.00 -38.00 -17.60
CA THR A 64 0.53 -39.30 -17.14
C THR A 64 0.24 -39.44 -15.65
N THR A 65 -0.46 -40.51 -15.27
CA THR A 65 -0.92 -40.72 -13.89
C THR A 65 0.07 -41.58 -13.11
N THR A 66 0.49 -41.12 -11.93
CA THR A 66 1.28 -41.92 -10.97
C THR A 66 0.56 -41.97 -9.63
N THR A 67 0.16 -43.17 -9.21
CA THR A 67 -0.60 -43.40 -7.97
C THR A 67 0.33 -43.41 -6.75
N VAL A 68 -0.03 -42.72 -5.67
CA VAL A 68 0.64 -42.82 -4.36
C VAL A 68 -0.31 -43.46 -3.35
N THR A 69 0.06 -44.65 -2.86
CA THR A 69 -0.74 -45.43 -1.92
C THR A 69 -0.60 -44.87 -0.49
N VAL A 70 -1.71 -44.42 0.11
CA VAL A 70 -1.73 -44.07 1.53
C VAL A 70 -1.82 -45.36 2.35
N THR A 71 -0.71 -45.81 2.91
CA THR A 71 -0.67 -46.99 3.76
C THR A 71 -1.33 -46.72 5.10
N THR A 72 -2.56 -47.21 5.30
CA THR A 72 -3.16 -47.33 6.63
C THR A 72 -2.42 -48.41 7.43
N THR A 73 -1.39 -48.02 8.17
CA THR A 73 -0.69 -48.91 9.11
C THR A 73 -1.61 -49.28 10.28
N ALA A 74 -2.42 -50.32 10.08
CA ALA A 74 -3.11 -51.00 11.16
C ALA A 74 -2.08 -51.46 12.20
N ILE A 75 -2.21 -50.99 13.44
CA ILE A 75 -1.32 -51.38 14.53
C ILE A 75 -1.64 -52.83 14.88
N ARG A 76 -0.79 -53.75 14.41
CA ARG A 76 -0.92 -55.18 14.71
C ARG A 76 -0.82 -55.38 16.23
N PRO A 77 -1.79 -56.04 16.89
CA PRO A 77 -1.75 -56.23 18.33
C PRO A 77 -0.57 -57.13 18.72
N THR A 78 0.33 -56.61 19.54
CA THR A 78 1.37 -57.39 20.21
C THR A 78 0.79 -57.98 21.50
N PRO A 79 0.75 -59.32 21.66
CA PRO A 79 0.16 -59.92 22.86
C PRO A 79 1.06 -59.69 24.09
N ILE A 80 0.45 -59.22 25.19
CA ILE A 80 1.13 -59.16 26.49
C ILE A 80 1.03 -60.55 27.13
N ASN A 81 2.01 -61.41 26.85
CA ASN A 81 2.21 -62.61 27.65
C ASN A 81 2.96 -62.23 28.94
N GLN A 82 2.24 -62.21 30.07
CA GLN A 82 2.86 -62.44 31.38
C GLN A 82 2.32 -63.75 31.95
N THR A 83 3.17 -64.77 31.95
CA THR A 83 2.89 -66.07 32.56
C THR A 83 3.10 -66.00 34.07
N ASP A 84 2.09 -65.52 34.80
CA ASP A 84 2.02 -65.65 36.26
C ASP A 84 0.63 -66.06 36.74
N GLY A 85 0.22 -67.28 36.34
CA GLY A 85 -0.87 -68.08 36.93
C GLY A 85 -2.33 -67.60 36.78
N ARG A 86 -2.60 -66.30 36.63
CA ARG A 86 -3.95 -65.71 36.72
C ARG A 86 -4.62 -65.54 35.35
N ARG A 87 -5.92 -65.80 35.25
CA ARG A 87 -6.58 -66.16 33.97
C ARG A 87 -7.15 -64.97 33.18
N CYS A 88 -6.50 -63.81 33.23
CA CYS A 88 -7.02 -62.55 32.69
C CYS A 88 -6.51 -62.22 31.28
N PHE A 89 -7.02 -62.93 30.27
CA PHE A 89 -6.78 -62.59 28.86
C PHE A 89 -7.67 -61.41 28.43
N VAL A 90 -7.14 -60.19 28.60
CA VAL A 90 -7.81 -58.93 28.26
C VAL A 90 -6.89 -58.05 27.42
N PHE A 91 -7.38 -57.57 26.27
CA PHE A 91 -6.68 -56.65 25.38
C PHE A 91 -7.35 -55.28 25.42
N VAL A 92 -6.54 -54.22 25.26
CA VAL A 92 -6.98 -52.82 25.29
C VAL A 92 -6.60 -52.18 23.95
N ASN A 93 -7.58 -52.05 23.07
CA ASN A 93 -7.43 -51.50 21.72
C ASN A 93 -7.73 -50.00 21.69
N LEU A 94 -6.96 -49.24 20.92
CA LEU A 94 -7.24 -47.83 20.60
C LEU A 94 -8.08 -47.80 19.32
N VAL A 95 -9.34 -47.39 19.41
CA VAL A 95 -10.31 -47.49 18.30
C VAL A 95 -10.78 -46.13 17.76
N GLY A 96 -10.60 -45.04 18.50
CA GLY A 96 -10.91 -43.69 18.04
C GLY A 96 -10.14 -42.60 18.79
N THR A 97 -9.93 -41.46 18.16
CA THR A 97 -9.36 -40.24 18.76
C THR A 97 -9.51 -39.06 17.79
N ASN A 98 -9.45 -37.82 18.30
CA ASN A 98 -9.27 -36.60 17.50
C ASN A 98 -7.83 -36.04 17.55
N ALA A 99 -6.89 -36.71 18.23
CA ALA A 99 -5.47 -36.35 18.25
C ALA A 99 -4.67 -37.19 17.24
N THR A 100 -3.54 -36.67 16.76
CA THR A 100 -2.67 -37.45 15.86
C THR A 100 -1.83 -38.44 16.68
N ILE A 101 -1.93 -39.74 16.43
CA ILE A 101 -1.12 -40.76 17.11
C ILE A 101 -0.05 -41.32 16.16
N SER A 102 1.20 -41.40 16.63
CA SER A 102 2.28 -42.12 15.95
C SER A 102 3.01 -43.05 16.93
N GLY A 103 2.96 -44.36 16.67
CA GLY A 103 3.59 -45.38 17.51
C GLY A 103 2.99 -45.45 18.92
N SER A 104 3.60 -44.76 19.88
CA SER A 104 3.12 -44.61 21.26
C SER A 104 2.93 -43.14 21.66
N THR A 105 3.12 -42.20 20.74
CA THR A 105 3.04 -40.75 21.00
C THR A 105 1.72 -40.18 20.50
N VAL A 106 1.02 -39.45 21.36
CA VAL A 106 -0.19 -38.67 21.05
C VAL A 106 0.23 -37.21 20.89
N TYR A 107 -0.08 -36.60 19.74
CA TYR A 107 0.23 -35.20 19.47
C TYR A 107 -1.00 -34.33 19.73
N ALA A 108 -0.95 -33.54 20.81
CA ALA A 108 -2.05 -32.69 21.26
C ALA A 108 -1.56 -31.46 22.04
N SER A 109 -2.30 -30.36 21.94
CA SER A 109 -2.23 -29.21 22.86
C SER A 109 -3.60 -28.54 22.92
N GLY A 110 -4.27 -28.64 24.07
CA GLY A 110 -5.72 -28.42 24.21
C GLY A 110 -6.48 -29.72 24.54
N PRO A 111 -7.82 -29.72 24.41
CA PRO A 111 -8.67 -30.87 24.71
C PRO A 111 -8.70 -31.90 23.57
N PHE A 112 -8.66 -33.19 23.92
CA PHE A 112 -8.75 -34.32 23.00
C PHE A 112 -9.41 -35.53 23.69
N TYR A 113 -9.83 -36.52 22.92
CA TYR A 113 -10.38 -37.77 23.44
C TYR A 113 -9.65 -38.99 22.89
N ILE A 114 -9.74 -40.10 23.61
CA ILE A 114 -9.33 -41.44 23.19
C ILE A 114 -10.49 -42.40 23.46
N GLU A 115 -10.89 -43.15 22.46
CA GLU A 115 -11.88 -44.21 22.52
C GLU A 115 -11.17 -45.57 22.55
N VAL A 116 -11.56 -46.38 23.52
CA VAL A 116 -10.89 -47.62 23.92
C VAL A 116 -11.86 -48.79 23.84
N GLU A 117 -11.46 -49.88 23.23
CA GLU A 117 -12.20 -51.14 23.19
C GLU A 117 -11.46 -52.20 24.03
N VAL A 118 -12.22 -52.96 24.82
CA VAL A 118 -11.70 -53.99 25.72
C VAL A 118 -12.14 -55.37 25.23
N VAL A 119 -11.20 -56.16 24.72
CA VAL A 119 -11.47 -57.51 24.21
C VAL A 119 -11.13 -58.54 25.28
N ARG A 120 -12.11 -59.32 25.72
CA ARG A 120 -11.99 -60.32 26.79
C ARG A 120 -12.18 -61.72 26.21
N THR A 121 -11.19 -62.61 26.35
CA THR A 121 -11.27 -63.95 25.71
C THR A 121 -11.82 -65.06 26.61
N ALA A 122 -12.18 -64.76 27.87
CA ALA A 122 -12.75 -65.72 28.83
C ALA A 122 -13.67 -65.03 29.85
N ASN A 123 -14.73 -65.73 30.28
CA ASN A 123 -15.68 -65.25 31.29
C ASN A 123 -15.00 -65.10 32.67
N GLY A 124 -15.44 -64.13 33.47
CA GLY A 124 -15.02 -63.92 34.87
C GLY A 124 -15.77 -62.77 35.54
N CYS A 125 -15.19 -62.17 36.59
CA CYS A 125 -15.80 -61.02 37.27
C CYS A 125 -15.76 -59.72 36.42
N ASP A 126 -16.67 -58.78 36.70
CA ASP A 126 -16.69 -57.44 36.09
C ASP A 126 -15.40 -56.65 36.39
N LEU A 127 -15.04 -55.72 35.50
CA LEU A 127 -13.84 -54.90 35.62
C LEU A 127 -14.17 -53.40 35.61
N ALA A 128 -13.51 -52.61 36.45
CA ALA A 128 -13.45 -51.16 36.35
C ALA A 128 -12.33 -50.77 35.37
N LEU A 129 -12.68 -50.18 34.24
CA LEU A 129 -11.76 -49.55 33.28
C LEU A 129 -11.61 -48.06 33.60
N ASP A 130 -10.40 -47.61 33.88
CA ASP A 130 -10.07 -46.21 34.14
C ASP A 130 -8.89 -45.73 33.28
N ALA A 131 -8.65 -44.42 33.25
CA ALA A 131 -7.52 -43.79 32.57
C ALA A 131 -6.71 -42.94 33.57
N ILE A 132 -5.41 -43.23 33.67
CA ILE A 132 -4.45 -42.55 34.55
C ILE A 132 -3.66 -41.54 33.71
N THR A 133 -3.50 -40.31 34.20
CA THR A 133 -2.72 -39.26 33.52
C THR A 133 -1.53 -38.80 34.36
N ALA A 134 -0.43 -38.42 33.69
CA ALA A 134 0.79 -37.91 34.32
C ALA A 134 1.38 -36.72 33.54
N GLY A 135 2.15 -35.87 34.21
CA GLY A 135 2.75 -34.67 33.61
C GLY A 135 1.71 -33.58 33.34
N ALA A 136 1.88 -32.83 32.24
CA ALA A 136 1.00 -31.73 31.86
C ALA A 136 -0.27 -32.19 31.10
N VAL A 137 -0.84 -33.33 31.51
CA VAL A 137 -2.03 -33.96 30.93
C VAL A 137 -3.02 -34.26 32.05
N VAL A 138 -4.28 -33.87 31.87
CA VAL A 138 -5.35 -34.01 32.86
C VAL A 138 -6.56 -34.70 32.22
N LYS A 139 -7.04 -35.78 32.83
CA LYS A 139 -8.31 -36.43 32.48
C LYS A 139 -9.49 -35.51 32.85
N THR A 140 -10.39 -35.24 31.91
CA THR A 140 -11.55 -34.35 32.11
C THR A 140 -12.88 -35.11 32.24
N SER A 141 -13.04 -36.26 31.57
CA SER A 141 -14.27 -37.06 31.61
C SER A 141 -14.05 -38.52 31.19
N PRO A 142 -14.82 -39.50 31.69
CA PRO A 142 -15.63 -39.43 32.92
C PRO A 142 -14.73 -39.33 34.16
N THR A 143 -15.27 -38.90 35.31
CA THR A 143 -14.51 -38.89 36.58
C THR A 143 -14.47 -40.25 37.27
N ALA A 144 -15.48 -41.10 37.04
CA ALA A 144 -15.52 -42.49 37.52
C ALA A 144 -15.01 -43.49 36.46
N PRO A 145 -14.56 -44.70 36.87
CA PRO A 145 -14.28 -45.79 35.94
C PRO A 145 -15.54 -46.29 35.21
N TYR A 146 -15.36 -46.86 34.01
CA TYR A 146 -16.40 -47.60 33.30
C TYR A 146 -16.45 -49.06 33.76
N THR A 147 -17.65 -49.61 33.95
CA THR A 147 -17.82 -51.06 34.17
C THR A 147 -17.76 -51.82 32.84
N VAL A 148 -16.84 -52.79 32.75
CA VAL A 148 -16.71 -53.76 31.67
C VAL A 148 -17.27 -55.11 32.14
N PRO A 149 -18.28 -55.69 31.46
CA PRO A 149 -18.93 -56.92 31.90
C PRO A 149 -18.02 -58.15 32.03
N GLY A 150 -18.46 -59.08 32.87
CA GLY A 150 -17.86 -60.40 33.12
C GLY A 150 -17.77 -61.33 31.90
N THR A 151 -18.50 -61.07 30.81
CA THR A 151 -18.64 -61.96 29.66
C THR A 151 -17.50 -61.82 28.65
N ALA A 152 -17.09 -62.95 28.07
CA ALA A 152 -16.18 -62.98 26.93
C ALA A 152 -16.81 -62.32 25.70
N GLY A 153 -16.01 -61.55 24.94
CA GLY A 153 -16.46 -60.72 23.84
C GLY A 153 -15.62 -59.45 23.71
N SER A 154 -16.04 -58.56 22.80
CA SER A 154 -15.51 -57.21 22.71
C SER A 154 -16.47 -56.21 23.36
N HIS A 155 -15.95 -55.29 24.16
CA HIS A 155 -16.73 -54.31 24.92
C HIS A 155 -16.20 -52.89 24.67
N GLY A 156 -17.08 -51.96 24.29
CA GLY A 156 -16.72 -50.57 24.00
C GLY A 156 -17.51 -50.01 22.80
N PRO A 157 -17.11 -48.85 22.25
CA PRO A 157 -15.98 -48.02 22.67
C PRO A 157 -16.27 -47.26 23.97
N TYR A 158 -15.30 -47.27 24.89
CA TYR A 158 -15.27 -46.45 26.10
C TYR A 158 -14.47 -45.18 25.83
N ARG A 159 -15.08 -44.00 26.01
CA ARG A 159 -14.49 -42.70 25.65
C ARG A 159 -13.91 -42.00 26.88
N PHE A 160 -12.62 -41.70 26.84
CA PHE A 160 -11.95 -40.86 27.82
C PHE A 160 -11.55 -39.53 27.20
N GLU A 161 -11.83 -38.43 27.89
CA GLU A 161 -11.49 -37.07 27.47
C GLU A 161 -10.36 -36.52 28.36
N PHE A 162 -9.47 -35.76 27.72
CA PHE A 162 -8.23 -35.27 28.29
C PHE A 162 -7.98 -33.83 27.85
N THR A 163 -7.17 -33.09 28.60
CA THR A 163 -6.59 -31.82 28.18
C THR A 163 -5.08 -31.85 28.43
N ALA A 164 -4.29 -31.48 27.42
CA ALA A 164 -2.84 -31.36 27.52
C ALA A 164 -2.37 -29.91 27.35
N SER A 165 -1.56 -29.43 28.29
CA SER A 165 -0.87 -28.13 28.24
C SER A 165 0.63 -28.25 27.97
N GLY A 166 1.17 -29.47 27.90
CA GLY A 166 2.58 -29.76 27.66
C GLY A 166 2.83 -31.28 27.58
N PRO A 167 4.09 -31.74 27.71
CA PRO A 167 4.41 -33.16 27.69
C PRO A 167 3.87 -33.90 28.92
N GLY A 168 3.49 -35.16 28.72
CA GLY A 168 2.98 -36.02 29.79
C GLY A 168 2.71 -37.45 29.33
N GLY A 169 1.87 -38.17 30.07
CA GLY A 169 1.54 -39.57 29.79
C GLY A 169 0.09 -39.93 30.09
N ILE A 170 -0.41 -40.96 29.41
CA ILE A 170 -1.70 -41.59 29.64
C ILE A 170 -1.49 -43.10 29.73
N ALA A 171 -2.09 -43.75 30.72
CA ALA A 171 -2.24 -45.21 30.80
C ALA A 171 -3.71 -45.56 30.99
N PHE A 172 -4.10 -46.78 30.66
CA PHE A 172 -5.43 -47.32 30.95
C PHE A 172 -5.30 -48.45 31.96
N GLU A 173 -6.13 -48.49 32.98
CA GLU A 173 -6.06 -49.49 34.05
C GLU A 173 -7.38 -50.26 34.16
N LEU A 174 -7.28 -51.58 34.31
CA LEU A 174 -8.39 -52.47 34.61
C LEU A 174 -8.24 -53.05 36.01
N ARG A 175 -9.28 -52.97 36.85
CA ARG A 175 -9.34 -53.55 38.21
C ARG A 175 -10.59 -54.41 38.39
N THR A 176 -10.48 -55.59 39.00
CA THR A 176 -11.65 -56.46 39.28
C THR A 176 -12.62 -55.86 40.30
N ILE A 177 -13.93 -55.89 39.97
CA ILE A 177 -15.05 -55.53 40.87
C ILE A 177 -15.70 -56.81 41.39
N ALA A 178 -16.12 -56.85 42.66
CA ALA A 178 -16.86 -57.97 43.24
C ALA A 178 -18.38 -57.79 43.07
N TYR A 179 -19.08 -58.90 42.80
CA TYR A 179 -20.54 -58.93 42.65
C TYR A 179 -21.24 -58.99 44.03
N PRO A 180 -22.40 -58.34 44.24
CA PRO A 180 -23.15 -58.46 45.49
C PRO A 180 -23.56 -59.92 45.75
N GLY A 181 -22.97 -60.56 46.76
CA GLY A 181 -23.27 -61.94 47.15
C GLY A 181 -22.27 -63.01 46.69
N GLY A 182 -21.15 -62.64 46.03
CA GLY A 182 -20.13 -63.61 45.59
C GLY A 182 -18.69 -63.15 45.82
N VAL A 183 -17.82 -64.05 46.29
CA VAL A 183 -16.39 -63.76 46.51
C VAL A 183 -15.60 -64.03 45.23
N CYS A 184 -15.21 -62.97 44.50
CA CYS A 184 -14.24 -63.08 43.41
C CYS A 184 -12.84 -63.39 44.00
N SER A 185 -12.37 -64.63 43.84
CA SER A 185 -11.09 -65.11 44.39
C SER A 185 -9.86 -64.69 43.58
N GLU A 186 -10.01 -64.38 42.29
CA GLU A 186 -8.93 -63.89 41.42
C GLU A 186 -8.97 -62.35 41.35
N GLN A 187 -8.07 -61.69 42.09
CA GLN A 187 -7.77 -60.27 41.86
C GLN A 187 -6.94 -60.11 40.58
N CYS A 188 -7.41 -59.25 39.68
CA CYS A 188 -6.68 -58.82 38.49
C CYS A 188 -6.58 -57.31 38.41
N VAL A 189 -5.34 -56.85 38.21
CA VAL A 189 -4.98 -55.47 37.88
C VAL A 189 -4.13 -55.52 36.62
N LEU A 190 -4.54 -54.81 35.58
CA LEU A 190 -3.86 -54.85 34.28
C LEU A 190 -3.72 -53.42 33.75
N VAL A 191 -2.49 -52.96 33.59
CA VAL A 191 -2.15 -51.62 33.10
C VAL A 191 -1.78 -51.72 31.62
N GLY A 192 -2.60 -51.09 30.78
CA GLY A 192 -2.43 -50.99 29.35
C GLY A 192 -1.31 -50.03 28.93
N LYS A 193 -1.06 -50.00 27.62
CA LYS A 193 0.04 -49.28 26.98
C LYS A 193 0.15 -47.80 27.41
N ASN A 194 1.28 -47.44 28.00
CA ASN A 194 1.66 -46.03 28.22
C ASN A 194 1.74 -45.29 26.88
N LEU A 195 0.94 -44.26 26.74
CA LEU A 195 0.98 -43.27 25.65
C LEU A 195 1.68 -42.02 26.15
N THR A 196 2.69 -41.54 25.42
CA THR A 196 3.35 -40.26 25.69
C THR A 196 2.62 -39.13 24.98
N VAL A 197 2.22 -38.08 25.69
CA VAL A 197 1.65 -36.89 25.05
C VAL A 197 2.77 -35.92 24.73
N SER A 198 2.78 -35.40 23.51
CA SER A 198 3.74 -34.42 22.99
C SER A 198 3.00 -33.31 22.25
N GLN A 199 3.59 -32.12 22.16
CA GLN A 199 3.01 -31.05 21.37
C GLN A 199 3.43 -31.20 19.90
N GLN A 200 2.47 -31.08 18.98
CA GLN A 200 2.78 -31.11 17.55
C GLN A 200 3.55 -29.84 17.16
N GLN A 201 4.88 -29.95 16.98
CA GLN A 201 5.64 -28.88 16.35
C GLN A 201 5.23 -28.78 14.88
N LYS A 202 4.33 -27.84 14.59
CA LYS A 202 3.96 -27.48 13.22
C LYS A 202 5.23 -27.01 12.48
N ARG A 203 5.40 -27.44 11.23
CA ARG A 203 6.58 -27.08 10.43
C ARG A 203 6.62 -25.56 10.21
N CYS A 204 7.84 -25.02 10.14
CA CYS A 204 8.02 -23.58 9.93
C CYS A 204 7.65 -23.21 8.49
N GLU A 205 6.59 -22.42 8.33
CA GLU A 205 5.97 -22.08 7.05
C GLU A 205 5.65 -20.57 7.01
N PRO A 206 6.66 -19.69 6.86
CA PRO A 206 6.43 -18.26 6.69
C PRO A 206 5.90 -17.92 5.30
N ASN A 207 5.17 -16.82 5.20
CA ASN A 207 4.59 -16.32 3.95
C ASN A 207 4.89 -14.81 3.82
N LEU A 208 5.53 -14.42 2.72
CA LEU A 208 5.86 -13.02 2.42
C LEU A 208 4.81 -12.43 1.47
N ARG A 209 4.26 -11.27 1.82
CA ARG A 209 3.26 -10.57 1.02
C ARG A 209 3.54 -9.07 0.97
N LEU A 210 3.56 -8.46 -0.21
CA LEU A 210 3.55 -7.01 -0.33
C LEU A 210 2.16 -6.44 0.02
N VAL A 211 2.12 -5.45 0.91
CA VAL A 211 0.88 -4.85 1.43
C VAL A 211 0.74 -3.35 1.15
N GLY A 212 1.81 -2.64 0.78
CA GLY A 212 1.72 -1.23 0.41
C GLY A 212 2.99 -0.62 -0.19
N THR A 213 2.82 0.46 -0.95
CA THR A 213 3.88 1.35 -1.46
C THR A 213 3.30 2.74 -1.75
N ASN A 214 4.13 3.77 -1.77
CA ASN A 214 3.78 5.13 -2.25
C ASN A 214 4.11 5.36 -3.74
N ALA A 215 4.63 4.37 -4.46
CA ALA A 215 4.79 4.45 -5.91
C ALA A 215 3.42 4.46 -6.62
N THR A 216 3.30 5.15 -7.75
CA THR A 216 2.01 5.34 -8.42
C THR A 216 1.67 4.11 -9.25
N ALA A 217 0.60 3.38 -8.93
CA ALA A 217 0.19 2.21 -9.74
C ALA A 217 -0.21 2.65 -11.16
N ILE A 218 0.39 2.02 -12.18
CA ILE A 218 0.10 2.26 -13.61
C ILE A 218 -0.40 1.00 -14.34
N GLY A 219 -0.37 -0.16 -13.68
CA GLY A 219 -0.94 -1.41 -14.17
C GLY A 219 -0.93 -2.50 -13.09
N PRO A 220 -1.52 -3.68 -13.34
CA PRO A 220 -1.46 -4.80 -12.42
C PRO A 220 -0.01 -5.21 -12.14
N GLY A 221 0.46 -5.00 -10.91
CA GLY A 221 1.85 -5.29 -10.52
C GLY A 221 2.91 -4.34 -11.12
N ILE A 222 2.52 -3.21 -11.72
CA ILE A 222 3.45 -2.23 -12.30
C ILE A 222 3.23 -0.86 -11.67
N TYR A 223 4.30 -0.30 -11.11
CA TYR A 223 4.30 1.00 -10.44
C TYR A 223 5.27 1.98 -11.12
N GLN A 224 4.89 3.25 -11.16
CA GLN A 224 5.70 4.35 -11.67
C GLN A 224 6.46 5.02 -10.54
N VAL A 225 7.76 5.21 -10.75
CA VAL A 225 8.70 5.90 -9.85
C VAL A 225 9.46 6.99 -10.61
N PHE A 226 9.92 8.03 -9.93
CA PHE A 226 10.64 9.15 -10.53
C PHE A 226 12.11 9.18 -10.06
N PRO A 227 13.07 9.56 -10.92
CA PRO A 227 14.47 9.74 -10.52
C PRO A 227 14.63 10.71 -9.34
N GLY A 228 15.57 10.42 -8.44
CA GLY A 228 15.88 11.26 -7.29
C GLY A 228 14.83 11.25 -6.16
N ARG A 229 13.79 10.40 -6.24
CA ARG A 229 12.78 10.25 -5.18
C ARG A 229 12.97 8.97 -4.37
N ALA A 230 12.60 9.05 -3.08
CA ALA A 230 12.52 7.92 -2.16
C ALA A 230 11.10 7.33 -2.16
N TYR A 231 11.03 6.01 -2.09
CA TYR A 231 9.81 5.22 -2.06
C TYR A 231 9.87 4.20 -0.93
N TYR A 232 8.72 3.76 -0.44
CA TYR A 232 8.64 2.67 0.54
C TYR A 232 7.93 1.44 -0.03
N ILE A 233 8.29 0.28 0.52
CA ILE A 233 7.60 -1.00 0.34
C ILE A 233 7.32 -1.56 1.73
N GLU A 234 6.06 -1.90 1.99
CA GLU A 234 5.65 -2.63 3.18
C GLU A 234 5.47 -4.12 2.84
N VAL A 235 6.26 -4.96 3.50
CA VAL A 235 6.24 -6.42 3.40
C VAL A 235 5.64 -6.98 4.68
N GLN A 236 4.54 -7.70 4.54
CA GLN A 236 3.93 -8.49 5.60
C GLN A 236 4.57 -9.88 5.63
N VAL A 237 4.97 -10.32 6.82
CA VAL A 237 5.35 -11.70 7.12
C VAL A 237 4.21 -12.34 7.89
N GLY A 238 3.49 -13.25 7.22
CA GLY A 238 2.51 -14.15 7.83
C GLY A 238 3.02 -15.59 7.87
N GLY A 239 2.08 -16.53 7.99
CA GLY A 239 2.41 -17.96 8.11
C GLY A 239 2.64 -18.39 9.55
N TYR A 240 3.53 -19.36 9.76
CA TYR A 240 3.89 -19.88 11.09
C TYR A 240 5.41 -19.95 11.27
N VAL A 241 5.94 -19.15 12.20
CA VAL A 241 7.33 -19.19 12.67
C VAL A 241 7.33 -19.33 14.19
N PRO A 242 7.81 -20.46 14.76
CA PRO A 242 7.81 -20.69 16.20
C PRO A 242 8.96 -19.97 16.92
N ASN A 243 8.83 -19.86 18.25
CA ASN A 243 9.91 -19.47 19.17
C ASN A 243 9.71 -20.26 20.48
N PRO A 244 10.68 -21.06 20.97
CA PRO A 244 11.95 -21.45 20.32
C PRO A 244 11.73 -22.30 19.04
N PRO A 245 12.76 -22.59 18.22
CA PRO A 245 14.19 -22.29 18.41
C PRO A 245 14.64 -20.93 17.83
N TYR A 246 13.80 -20.26 17.05
CA TYR A 246 14.16 -19.00 16.38
C TYR A 246 13.80 -17.82 17.27
N ALA A 247 14.75 -16.92 17.53
CA ALA A 247 14.53 -15.69 18.33
C ALA A 247 14.15 -14.46 17.48
N SER A 248 14.45 -14.49 16.17
CA SER A 248 14.12 -13.43 15.21
C SER A 248 13.92 -14.02 13.81
N TYR A 249 13.06 -13.36 13.02
CA TYR A 249 12.89 -13.60 11.59
C TYR A 249 13.42 -12.41 10.80
N PHE A 250 14.35 -12.64 9.88
CA PHE A 250 14.94 -11.61 9.05
C PHE A 250 14.19 -11.50 7.71
N VAL A 251 14.09 -10.27 7.19
CA VAL A 251 13.62 -9.98 5.84
C VAL A 251 14.62 -9.06 5.16
N GLN A 252 15.00 -9.38 3.92
CA GLN A 252 15.85 -8.58 3.06
C GLN A 252 15.08 -8.19 1.80
N LEU A 253 15.29 -6.96 1.32
CA LEU A 253 14.80 -6.50 0.03
C LEU A 253 15.98 -6.23 -0.90
N THR A 254 15.95 -6.81 -2.10
CA THR A 254 17.02 -6.72 -3.10
C THR A 254 16.44 -6.26 -4.44
N PRO A 255 16.76 -5.05 -4.94
CA PRO A 255 16.32 -4.59 -6.26
C PRO A 255 17.04 -5.35 -7.38
N VAL A 256 16.31 -5.73 -8.43
CA VAL A 256 16.85 -6.50 -9.57
C VAL A 256 16.37 -5.90 -10.89
N PRO A 257 17.25 -5.30 -11.71
CA PRO A 257 18.65 -4.95 -11.42
C PRO A 257 18.77 -3.82 -10.38
N GLY A 258 19.86 -3.83 -9.60
CA GLY A 258 20.14 -2.79 -8.59
C GLY A 258 20.82 -1.52 -9.09
N THR A 259 21.13 -1.43 -10.39
CA THR A 259 22.06 -0.44 -10.99
C THR A 259 21.73 1.03 -10.68
N TYR A 260 20.45 1.35 -10.46
CA TYR A 260 19.98 2.70 -10.15
C TYR A 260 19.10 2.78 -8.90
N VAL A 261 19.15 1.78 -8.01
CA VAL A 261 18.23 1.66 -6.86
C VAL A 261 18.95 1.22 -5.60
N THR A 262 18.96 2.08 -4.58
CA THR A 262 19.61 1.82 -3.29
C THR A 262 18.55 1.63 -2.20
N VAL A 263 18.58 0.50 -1.49
CA VAL A 263 17.71 0.27 -0.32
C VAL A 263 18.34 0.94 0.90
N VAL A 264 17.55 1.76 1.60
CA VAL A 264 17.97 2.51 2.79
C VAL A 264 18.11 1.55 3.99
N PRO A 265 19.28 1.52 4.67
CA PRO A 265 19.47 0.69 5.87
C PRO A 265 18.48 1.01 7.00
N PRO A 266 18.19 0.07 7.92
CA PRO A 266 18.66 -1.32 7.93
C PRO A 266 17.99 -2.19 6.85
N ASN A 267 18.82 -3.06 6.26
CA ASN A 267 18.45 -4.13 5.32
C ASN A 267 19.54 -5.23 5.44
N PRO A 268 19.23 -6.47 5.87
CA PRO A 268 17.93 -6.97 6.31
C PRO A 268 17.37 -6.27 7.55
N ARG A 269 16.07 -6.45 7.79
CA ARG A 269 15.35 -6.04 9.01
C ARG A 269 14.90 -7.29 9.77
N SER A 270 15.03 -7.26 11.10
CA SER A 270 14.54 -8.31 12.00
C SER A 270 13.12 -8.03 12.48
N LEU A 271 12.34 -9.10 12.58
CA LEU A 271 11.02 -9.18 13.21
C LEU A 271 11.08 -10.17 14.38
N SER A 272 10.24 -9.99 15.40
CA SER A 272 10.21 -10.87 16.56
C SER A 272 9.43 -12.15 16.28
N THR A 273 9.83 -13.24 16.91
CA THR A 273 9.13 -14.53 16.86
C THR A 273 8.50 -14.84 18.23
N PRO A 274 7.37 -15.56 18.29
CA PRO A 274 6.70 -16.25 17.18
C PRO A 274 5.90 -15.31 16.28
N ILE A 275 5.73 -15.73 15.02
CA ILE A 275 4.74 -15.21 14.08
C ILE A 275 3.72 -16.35 13.96
N PRO A 276 2.56 -16.29 14.66
CA PRO A 276 1.58 -15.21 14.51
C PRO A 276 1.43 -14.30 15.74
N PRO A 277 0.78 -13.12 15.63
CA PRO A 277 0.09 -12.59 14.43
C PRO A 277 1.06 -12.16 13.31
N PRO A 278 0.58 -11.97 12.07
CA PRO A 278 1.40 -11.45 10.98
C PRO A 278 2.01 -10.08 11.32
N GLN A 279 3.29 -9.90 11.03
CA GLN A 279 4.02 -8.66 11.31
C GLN A 279 4.39 -7.96 10.00
N ASN A 280 4.30 -6.63 9.96
CA ASN A 280 4.69 -5.82 8.81
C ASN A 280 6.07 -5.21 9.05
N THR A 281 6.94 -5.24 8.04
CA THR A 281 8.19 -4.48 7.99
C THR A 281 8.19 -3.55 6.78
N ARG A 282 8.72 -2.34 6.95
CA ARG A 282 8.82 -1.31 5.91
C ARG A 282 10.27 -1.14 5.49
N PHE A 283 10.53 -1.29 4.20
CA PHE A 283 11.77 -0.89 3.56
C PHE A 283 11.56 0.43 2.83
N GLU A 284 12.63 1.20 2.70
CA GLU A 284 12.64 2.39 1.85
C GLU A 284 13.77 2.24 0.83
N PHE A 285 13.55 2.72 -0.39
CA PHE A 285 14.53 2.70 -1.47
C PHE A 285 14.55 4.03 -2.21
N VAL A 286 15.73 4.42 -2.69
CA VAL A 286 15.93 5.65 -3.46
C VAL A 286 16.26 5.28 -4.90
N VAL A 287 15.53 5.88 -5.84
CA VAL A 287 15.86 5.79 -7.27
C VAL A 287 16.89 6.88 -7.58
N SER A 288 18.01 6.50 -8.21
CA SER A 288 19.08 7.44 -8.56
C SER A 288 18.56 8.60 -9.42
N PRO A 289 19.04 9.85 -9.24
CA PRO A 289 18.79 10.95 -10.18
C PRO A 289 19.18 10.62 -11.62
N SER A 290 20.23 9.80 -11.80
CA SER A 290 20.74 9.32 -13.09
C SER A 290 19.99 8.13 -13.68
N ALA A 291 18.88 7.68 -13.06
CA ALA A 291 18.09 6.57 -13.58
C ALA A 291 17.44 6.94 -14.93
N PRO A 292 17.72 6.23 -16.04
CA PRO A 292 17.22 6.63 -17.35
C PRO A 292 15.70 6.39 -17.49
N PRO A 293 14.96 7.28 -18.17
CA PRO A 293 13.53 7.10 -18.43
C PRO A 293 13.21 5.75 -19.07
N GLY A 294 12.21 5.06 -18.52
CA GLY A 294 11.80 3.74 -18.98
C GLY A 294 12.57 2.56 -18.38
N HIS A 295 13.64 2.79 -17.61
CA HIS A 295 14.31 1.73 -16.84
C HIS A 295 13.32 0.99 -15.92
N GLN A 296 13.53 -0.31 -15.72
CA GLN A 296 12.67 -1.16 -14.91
C GLN A 296 13.48 -2.02 -13.96
N PHE A 297 12.97 -2.21 -12.75
CA PHE A 297 13.49 -3.16 -11.77
C PHE A 297 12.34 -3.84 -11.03
N ALA A 298 12.51 -5.12 -10.73
CA ALA A 298 11.70 -5.84 -9.74
C ALA A 298 12.35 -5.71 -8.35
N THR A 299 11.66 -6.20 -7.32
CA THR A 299 12.21 -6.25 -5.96
C THR A 299 12.07 -7.67 -5.41
N LEU A 300 13.18 -8.39 -5.27
CA LEU A 300 13.19 -9.71 -4.64
C LEU A 300 13.11 -9.53 -3.12
N GLN A 301 12.06 -10.07 -2.49
CA GLN A 301 12.00 -10.20 -1.04
C GLN A 301 12.44 -11.60 -0.63
N GLU A 302 13.40 -11.68 0.29
CA GLU A 302 13.89 -12.92 0.89
C GLU A 302 13.79 -12.82 2.40
N GLY A 303 13.15 -13.79 3.05
CA GLY A 303 13.06 -13.89 4.50
C GLY A 303 13.57 -15.23 5.00
N TRP A 304 14.13 -15.25 6.21
CA TRP A 304 14.64 -16.45 6.87
C TRP A 304 14.65 -16.30 8.38
N ALA A 305 14.50 -17.40 9.11
CA ALA A 305 14.89 -17.48 10.50
C ALA A 305 16.37 -17.86 10.62
N ALA A 306 17.02 -17.47 11.72
CA ALA A 306 18.35 -17.96 12.08
C ALA A 306 18.27 -18.83 13.33
N THR A 307 18.92 -19.99 13.30
CA THR A 307 19.16 -20.80 14.50
C THR A 307 20.30 -20.22 15.34
N ALA A 308 20.48 -20.71 16.58
CA ALA A 308 21.61 -20.32 17.43
C ALA A 308 22.99 -20.69 16.84
N SER A 309 23.05 -21.59 15.85
CA SER A 309 24.25 -21.93 15.08
C SER A 309 24.43 -21.10 13.79
N GLY A 310 23.57 -20.09 13.55
CA GLY A 310 23.65 -19.19 12.40
C GLY A 310 23.12 -19.76 11.09
N ILE A 311 22.54 -20.96 11.09
CA ILE A 311 21.96 -21.59 9.90
C ILE A 311 20.68 -20.85 9.51
N ARG A 312 20.53 -20.54 8.21
CA ARG A 312 19.28 -19.98 7.66
C ARG A 312 18.25 -21.08 7.47
N GLU A 313 17.18 -21.03 8.24
CA GLU A 313 16.02 -21.92 8.15
C GLU A 313 14.74 -21.10 7.93
N CYS A 314 13.57 -21.74 7.81
CA CYS A 314 12.30 -21.06 7.53
C CYS A 314 12.38 -20.10 6.31
N VAL A 315 13.05 -20.48 5.22
CA VAL A 315 13.30 -19.55 4.11
C VAL A 315 12.02 -19.36 3.28
N ALA A 316 11.63 -18.10 3.03
CA ALA A 316 10.61 -17.72 2.07
C ALA A 316 11.16 -16.70 1.07
N LYS A 317 10.80 -16.81 -0.20
CA LYS A 317 11.14 -15.83 -1.25
C LYS A 317 9.90 -15.49 -2.07
N ILE A 318 9.80 -14.24 -2.50
CA ILE A 318 8.75 -13.76 -3.41
C ILE A 318 9.33 -12.67 -4.31
N GLU A 319 8.90 -12.66 -5.58
CA GLU A 319 9.17 -11.56 -6.51
C GLU A 319 8.12 -10.47 -6.31
N GLY A 320 8.59 -9.29 -5.90
CA GLY A 320 7.79 -8.09 -5.81
C GLY A 320 7.54 -7.43 -7.18
N PRO A 321 6.68 -6.41 -7.23
CA PRO A 321 6.21 -5.79 -8.45
C PRO A 321 7.31 -5.05 -9.21
N ILE A 322 7.02 -4.76 -10.48
CA ILE A 322 7.91 -4.03 -11.39
C ILE A 322 7.74 -2.53 -11.16
N PHE A 323 8.85 -1.84 -10.91
CA PHE A 323 8.92 -0.40 -10.81
C PHE A 323 9.54 0.17 -12.09
N ARG A 324 8.78 1.01 -12.80
CA ARG A 324 9.20 1.69 -14.03
C ARG A 324 9.56 3.14 -13.76
N VAL A 325 10.76 3.54 -14.15
CA VAL A 325 11.24 4.92 -14.06
C VAL A 325 10.52 5.79 -15.09
N ALA A 326 9.84 6.82 -14.61
CA ALA A 326 9.13 7.81 -15.39
C ALA A 326 10.09 8.71 -16.19
N ASN A 327 9.57 9.40 -17.21
CA ASN A 327 10.29 10.52 -17.80
C ASN A 327 10.33 11.70 -16.79
N LYS A 328 11.44 12.45 -16.77
CA LYS A 328 11.62 13.61 -15.90
C LYS A 328 10.65 14.73 -16.35
N THR A 329 9.68 15.08 -15.50
CA THR A 329 8.74 16.18 -15.77
C THR A 329 9.47 17.52 -15.65
N CYS A 330 9.79 18.13 -16.79
CA CYS A 330 10.52 19.40 -16.89
C CYS A 330 9.61 20.60 -16.58
N GLU A 331 9.11 20.67 -15.34
CA GLU A 331 8.34 21.80 -14.82
C GLU A 331 9.30 22.93 -14.40
N LEU A 332 9.82 23.66 -15.37
CA LEU A 332 10.66 24.84 -15.15
C LEU A 332 10.04 26.06 -15.82
N VAL A 333 9.97 27.16 -15.06
CA VAL A 333 9.32 28.42 -15.45
C VAL A 333 10.33 29.56 -15.38
N ILE A 334 10.36 30.38 -16.43
CA ILE A 334 11.13 31.62 -16.53
C ILE A 334 10.12 32.73 -16.86
N LYS A 335 10.12 33.84 -16.11
CA LYS A 335 9.17 34.94 -16.28
C LYS A 335 9.85 36.30 -16.04
N LEU A 336 9.72 37.26 -16.97
CA LEU A 336 10.15 38.64 -16.73
C LEU A 336 9.36 39.26 -15.57
N VAL A 337 10.08 39.96 -14.69
CA VAL A 337 9.53 40.68 -13.53
C VAL A 337 9.64 42.20 -13.74
N GLU A 338 10.80 42.68 -14.21
CA GLU A 338 11.14 44.10 -14.22
C GLU A 338 12.21 44.41 -15.29
N THR A 339 12.16 45.60 -15.89
CA THR A 339 13.21 46.12 -16.79
C THR A 339 13.12 47.64 -16.91
N ASN A 340 14.24 48.31 -17.19
CA ASN A 340 14.28 49.73 -17.54
C ASN A 340 14.31 50.01 -19.07
N ALA A 341 14.27 48.99 -19.93
CA ALA A 341 14.11 49.18 -21.37
C ALA A 341 12.71 49.68 -21.70
N THR A 342 12.58 50.68 -22.59
CA THR A 342 11.29 51.33 -22.85
C THR A 342 10.45 50.48 -23.80
N GLN A 343 9.33 49.94 -23.32
CA GLN A 343 8.43 49.15 -24.17
C GLN A 343 7.59 50.06 -25.08
N SER A 344 7.57 49.77 -26.39
CA SER A 344 6.79 50.48 -27.39
C SER A 344 6.33 49.50 -28.48
N GLY A 345 5.04 49.52 -28.84
CA GLY A 345 4.48 48.58 -29.83
C GLY A 345 4.61 47.09 -29.46
N GLY A 346 4.82 46.78 -28.17
CA GLY A 346 5.11 45.42 -27.67
C GLY A 346 6.59 45.03 -27.65
N GLN A 347 7.47 45.82 -28.27
CA GLN A 347 8.92 45.59 -28.33
C GLN A 347 9.67 46.46 -27.30
N TYR A 348 10.80 45.99 -26.77
CA TYR A 348 11.65 46.76 -25.86
C TYR A 348 12.72 47.54 -26.63
N VAL A 349 12.72 48.86 -26.50
CA VAL A 349 13.62 49.75 -27.25
C VAL A 349 14.88 50.07 -26.44
N MET A 350 16.03 49.94 -27.09
CA MET A 350 17.36 50.26 -26.56
C MET A 350 18.15 51.15 -27.55
N GLU A 351 19.20 51.80 -27.07
CA GLU A 351 20.11 52.63 -27.86
C GLU A 351 21.53 52.08 -27.89
N GLU A 352 22.18 52.13 -29.05
CA GLU A 352 23.50 51.53 -29.29
C GLU A 352 24.60 52.10 -28.36
N GLY A 353 25.29 51.20 -27.67
CA GLY A 353 26.26 51.54 -26.61
C GLY A 353 25.64 52.08 -25.32
N ARG A 354 24.38 51.71 -25.00
CA ARG A 354 23.78 51.83 -23.66
C ARG A 354 23.39 50.46 -23.09
N SER A 355 23.33 50.38 -21.76
CA SER A 355 23.04 49.16 -21.00
C SER A 355 21.73 49.29 -20.21
N TYR A 356 20.92 48.23 -20.25
CA TYR A 356 19.59 48.13 -19.66
C TYR A 356 19.49 46.84 -18.83
N TYR A 357 18.80 46.86 -17.68
CA TYR A 357 18.64 45.66 -16.86
C TYR A 357 17.32 44.94 -17.18
N PHE A 358 17.35 43.61 -17.09
CA PHE A 358 16.20 42.73 -17.25
C PHE A 358 16.21 41.70 -16.12
N LYS A 359 15.19 41.73 -15.27
CA LYS A 359 15.05 40.90 -14.08
C LYS A 359 13.98 39.83 -14.28
N TYR A 360 14.35 38.57 -14.05
CA TYR A 360 13.48 37.40 -14.25
C TYR A 360 13.29 36.62 -12.95
N LEU A 361 12.13 35.99 -12.81
CA LEU A 361 11.83 34.97 -11.82
C LEU A 361 12.00 33.59 -12.47
N VAL A 362 12.79 32.73 -11.83
CA VAL A 362 12.98 31.32 -12.19
C VAL A 362 12.38 30.45 -11.09
N TYR A 363 11.58 29.47 -11.47
CA TYR A 363 10.87 28.57 -10.54
C TYR A 363 10.79 27.13 -11.06
N THR A 364 10.95 26.17 -10.15
CA THR A 364 10.58 24.76 -10.38
C THR A 364 10.13 24.11 -9.06
N PRO A 365 9.09 23.24 -9.05
CA PRO A 365 8.68 22.52 -7.84
C PRO A 365 9.61 21.34 -7.50
N THR A 366 10.49 20.92 -8.42
CA THR A 366 11.42 19.81 -8.23
C THR A 366 12.77 20.10 -8.91
N ALA A 367 13.57 20.96 -8.29
CA ALA A 367 14.98 21.12 -8.65
C ALA A 367 15.79 19.86 -8.28
N TYR A 368 16.86 19.62 -9.03
CA TYR A 368 17.85 18.57 -8.77
C TYR A 368 19.16 18.92 -9.48
N GLY A 369 20.31 18.53 -8.92
CA GLY A 369 21.60 18.70 -9.58
C GLY A 369 21.99 20.17 -9.73
N THR A 370 22.47 20.56 -10.91
CA THR A 370 22.90 21.93 -11.21
C THR A 370 21.90 22.59 -12.15
N LEU A 371 21.36 23.73 -11.76
CA LEU A 371 20.53 24.60 -12.61
C LEU A 371 21.41 25.72 -13.17
N GLU A 372 21.65 25.70 -14.47
CA GLU A 372 22.25 26.82 -15.21
C GLU A 372 21.13 27.68 -15.82
N VAL A 373 21.26 29.01 -15.74
CA VAL A 373 20.36 29.96 -16.40
C VAL A 373 21.20 30.97 -17.17
N LYS A 374 20.98 31.06 -18.48
CA LYS A 374 21.79 31.82 -19.44
C LYS A 374 20.97 32.88 -20.15
N GLY A 375 21.50 34.08 -20.24
CA GLY A 375 21.00 35.09 -21.17
C GLY A 375 21.70 34.96 -22.52
N GLU A 376 20.94 34.72 -23.59
CA GLU A 376 21.52 34.42 -24.90
C GLU A 376 21.95 35.71 -25.62
N ARG A 377 23.26 35.80 -25.90
CA ARG A 377 23.88 36.92 -26.60
C ARG A 377 23.47 36.91 -28.08
N ALA A 378 23.23 38.09 -28.65
CA ALA A 378 22.97 38.26 -30.08
C ALA A 378 23.98 39.26 -30.69
N VAL A 379 23.98 39.39 -32.01
CA VAL A 379 24.82 40.38 -32.70
C VAL A 379 24.44 41.83 -32.30
N ILE A 380 23.16 42.06 -32.05
CA ILE A 380 22.62 43.39 -31.70
C ILE A 380 22.78 43.79 -30.23
N TYR A 381 23.04 42.87 -29.31
CA TYR A 381 23.28 43.19 -27.90
C TYR A 381 24.15 42.12 -27.18
N GLU A 382 24.97 42.59 -26.26
CA GLU A 382 25.67 41.76 -25.29
C GLU A 382 24.84 41.56 -24.02
N VAL A 383 25.12 40.49 -23.27
CA VAL A 383 24.42 40.16 -22.03
C VAL A 383 25.45 39.90 -20.93
N LYS A 384 25.22 40.49 -19.75
CA LYS A 384 26.01 40.24 -18.55
C LYS A 384 25.14 39.82 -17.36
N ALA A 385 25.42 38.68 -16.75
CA ALA A 385 24.85 38.30 -15.46
C ALA A 385 25.44 39.20 -14.34
N PHE A 386 24.60 39.73 -13.44
CA PHE A 386 25.04 40.73 -12.45
C PHE A 386 24.53 40.50 -11.03
N GLU A 387 23.24 40.23 -10.84
CA GLU A 387 22.62 40.14 -9.51
C GLU A 387 21.63 38.96 -9.45
N TYR A 388 21.48 38.35 -8.27
CA TYR A 388 20.46 37.33 -8.00
C TYR A 388 19.93 37.43 -6.57
N ARG A 389 18.74 36.88 -6.33
CA ARG A 389 18.11 36.76 -5.01
C ARG A 389 17.36 35.44 -4.88
N LEU A 390 17.72 34.63 -3.91
CA LEU A 390 17.00 33.39 -3.59
C LEU A 390 15.71 33.71 -2.82
N ILE A 391 14.61 33.01 -3.14
CA ILE A 391 13.28 33.22 -2.53
C ILE A 391 12.84 31.99 -1.72
N THR A 392 12.85 30.80 -2.34
CA THR A 392 12.51 29.54 -1.66
C THR A 392 13.79 28.73 -1.46
N PRO A 393 14.22 28.46 -0.21
CA PRO A 393 15.55 27.91 0.07
C PRO A 393 15.60 26.38 -0.09
N PRO A 394 16.74 25.90 -0.60
CA PRO A 394 17.58 25.01 0.20
C PRO A 394 18.69 25.80 0.90
N SER A 395 18.95 25.51 2.17
CA SER A 395 20.07 26.11 2.90
C SER A 395 21.40 25.55 2.40
N GLY A 396 22.31 26.42 1.95
CA GLY A 396 23.66 26.03 1.52
C GLY A 396 23.86 25.84 0.01
N VAL A 397 22.93 26.30 -0.84
CA VAL A 397 23.12 26.34 -2.30
C VAL A 397 24.29 27.26 -2.65
N SER A 398 25.27 26.75 -3.41
CA SER A 398 26.29 27.61 -4.02
C SER A 398 25.77 28.20 -5.34
N VAL A 399 26.20 29.42 -5.64
CA VAL A 399 25.85 30.14 -6.87
C VAL A 399 27.12 30.68 -7.50
N VAL A 400 27.39 30.28 -8.74
CA VAL A 400 28.47 30.83 -9.55
C VAL A 400 27.86 31.75 -10.60
N VAL A 401 28.24 33.03 -10.59
CA VAL A 401 27.85 34.00 -11.60
C VAL A 401 28.94 34.03 -12.67
N GLY A 402 28.63 33.50 -13.85
CA GLY A 402 29.48 33.60 -15.03
C GLY A 402 29.32 34.95 -15.74
N ASN A 403 29.88 35.08 -16.94
CA ASN A 403 29.73 36.32 -17.70
C ASN A 403 28.27 36.57 -18.12
N ASP A 404 27.60 35.57 -18.68
CA ASP A 404 26.21 35.61 -19.17
C ASP A 404 25.31 34.51 -18.54
N THR A 405 25.79 33.90 -17.45
CA THR A 405 25.16 32.72 -16.82
C THR A 405 25.08 32.82 -15.29
N PHE A 406 24.05 32.20 -14.71
CA PHE A 406 23.94 31.91 -13.29
C PHE A 406 23.88 30.39 -13.09
N VAL A 407 24.78 29.82 -12.31
CA VAL A 407 24.87 28.38 -12.06
C VAL A 407 24.58 28.11 -10.58
N PHE A 408 23.42 27.54 -10.30
CA PHE A 408 22.93 27.21 -8.96
C PHE A 408 23.13 25.70 -8.69
N GLY A 409 23.88 25.34 -7.65
CA GLY A 409 23.96 23.92 -7.26
C GLY A 409 25.01 23.55 -6.22
N PRO A 410 25.11 22.25 -5.88
CA PRO A 410 24.14 21.21 -6.20
C PRO A 410 22.83 21.42 -5.41
N LEU A 411 21.70 21.44 -6.12
CA LEU A 411 20.36 21.60 -5.57
C LEU A 411 19.82 20.24 -5.09
N PRO A 412 19.41 20.10 -3.82
CA PRO A 412 18.73 18.90 -3.34
C PRO A 412 17.29 18.81 -3.89
N PRO A 413 16.70 17.60 -3.98
CA PRO A 413 15.33 17.41 -4.45
C PRO A 413 14.29 18.22 -3.66
N GLY A 414 13.72 19.27 -4.29
CA GLY A 414 12.71 20.12 -3.66
C GLY A 414 12.32 21.33 -4.52
N PRO A 415 11.40 22.19 -4.03
CA PRO A 415 11.03 23.42 -4.72
C PRO A 415 12.17 24.45 -4.66
N PHE A 416 12.44 25.08 -5.80
CA PHE A 416 13.45 26.14 -5.94
C PHE A 416 12.83 27.37 -6.59
N GLN A 417 13.20 28.55 -6.08
CA GLN A 417 12.76 29.83 -6.62
C GLN A 417 13.81 30.91 -6.42
N ALA A 418 14.17 31.62 -7.50
CA ALA A 418 15.13 32.71 -7.48
C ALA A 418 14.74 33.84 -8.45
N GLU A 419 15.05 35.07 -8.08
CA GLU A 419 15.15 36.20 -9.00
C GLU A 419 16.58 36.31 -9.52
N ILE A 420 16.74 36.66 -10.80
CA ILE A 420 18.04 36.92 -11.46
C ILE A 420 17.96 38.17 -12.32
N SER A 421 19.06 38.92 -12.43
CA SER A 421 19.16 40.18 -13.18
C SER A 421 20.29 40.12 -14.22
N PHE A 422 19.94 40.30 -15.49
CA PHE A 422 20.87 40.47 -16.60
C PHE A 422 21.00 41.95 -16.98
N LEU A 423 22.22 42.43 -17.19
CA LEU A 423 22.52 43.72 -17.80
C LEU A 423 22.79 43.51 -19.30
N VAL A 424 21.87 43.95 -20.14
CA VAL A 424 21.90 43.84 -21.59
C VAL A 424 22.46 45.13 -22.19
N THR A 425 23.55 45.05 -22.94
CA THR A 425 24.22 46.21 -23.56
C THR A 425 24.05 46.17 -25.06
N ALA A 426 23.31 47.13 -25.60
CA ALA A 426 23.05 47.20 -27.04
C ALA A 426 24.36 47.47 -27.82
N ARG A 427 24.63 46.67 -28.86
CA ARG A 427 25.89 46.66 -29.63
C ARG A 427 25.76 47.16 -31.06
N THR A 428 24.69 46.80 -31.77
CA THR A 428 24.43 47.26 -33.14
C THR A 428 22.93 47.46 -33.37
N SER A 429 22.57 48.47 -34.17
CA SER A 429 21.17 48.76 -34.51
C SER A 429 20.52 47.64 -35.31
N GLY A 430 19.27 47.32 -34.97
CA GLY A 430 18.53 46.21 -35.55
C GLY A 430 17.40 45.73 -34.64
N SER A 431 16.77 44.61 -34.98
CA SER A 431 15.73 43.97 -34.18
C SER A 431 16.00 42.48 -34.00
N GLY A 432 15.52 41.90 -32.90
CA GLY A 432 15.73 40.49 -32.56
C GLY A 432 15.05 40.13 -31.23
N ASN A 433 15.27 38.91 -30.74
CA ASN A 433 14.71 38.44 -29.48
C ASN A 433 15.82 38.21 -28.45
N PHE A 434 15.68 38.77 -27.25
CA PHE A 434 16.46 38.38 -26.08
C PHE A 434 15.87 37.11 -25.46
N ALA A 435 16.51 35.99 -25.75
CA ALA A 435 16.20 34.70 -25.15
C ALA A 435 16.91 34.56 -23.79
N VAL A 436 16.19 34.03 -22.79
CA VAL A 436 16.78 33.53 -21.55
C VAL A 436 16.45 32.06 -21.42
N SER A 437 17.46 31.21 -21.50
CA SER A 437 17.37 29.76 -21.36
C SER A 437 17.79 29.28 -19.98
N ALA A 438 17.21 28.18 -19.52
CA ALA A 438 17.49 27.57 -18.22
C ALA A 438 17.51 26.05 -18.35
N SER A 439 18.62 25.44 -17.96
CA SER A 439 18.90 24.01 -18.10
C SER A 439 19.25 23.38 -16.76
N MET A 440 18.62 22.24 -16.45
CA MET A 440 18.98 21.40 -15.30
C MET A 440 19.80 20.20 -15.75
N HIS A 441 20.94 20.02 -15.08
CA HIS A 441 21.93 18.98 -15.33
C HIS A 441 22.09 18.14 -14.07
N ASP A 442 22.24 16.83 -14.22
CA ASP A 442 22.91 16.02 -13.22
C ASP A 442 24.23 15.45 -13.81
N GLY A 443 24.97 14.68 -13.02
CA GLY A 443 26.27 14.11 -13.44
C GLY A 443 26.21 13.13 -14.63
N SER A 444 25.02 12.88 -15.21
CA SER A 444 24.84 12.12 -16.46
C SER A 444 24.40 12.98 -17.66
N GLY A 445 24.12 14.27 -17.47
CA GLY A 445 23.84 15.22 -18.56
C GLY A 445 22.64 16.15 -18.33
N THR A 446 22.42 17.03 -19.31
CA THR A 446 21.26 17.94 -19.35
C THR A 446 19.96 17.15 -19.51
N SER A 447 19.03 17.30 -18.57
CA SER A 447 17.78 16.51 -18.56
C SER A 447 16.48 17.32 -18.40
N CYS A 448 16.58 18.65 -18.38
CA CYS A 448 15.47 19.59 -18.58
C CYS A 448 16.03 20.90 -19.14
N ASN A 449 15.38 21.51 -20.14
CA ASN A 449 15.75 22.80 -20.70
C ASN A 449 14.47 23.59 -21.08
N LYS A 450 14.45 24.89 -20.81
CA LYS A 450 13.37 25.82 -21.17
C LYS A 450 14.00 27.15 -21.61
N SER A 451 13.42 27.81 -22.61
CA SER A 451 13.76 29.20 -22.96
C SER A 451 12.52 30.10 -23.00
N THR A 452 12.73 31.41 -22.95
CA THR A 452 11.70 32.45 -23.10
C THR A 452 12.28 33.66 -23.83
N ASP A 453 11.54 34.17 -24.82
CA ASP A 453 11.99 35.21 -25.76
C ASP A 453 11.30 36.56 -25.50
N LEU A 454 12.07 37.66 -25.52
CA LEU A 454 11.55 39.04 -25.50
C LEU A 454 11.96 39.82 -26.75
N PRO A 455 11.03 40.41 -27.53
CA PRO A 455 11.39 41.18 -28.72
C PRO A 455 12.03 42.53 -28.35
N ILE A 456 13.17 42.81 -28.95
CA ILE A 456 14.03 43.98 -28.73
C ILE A 456 14.30 44.73 -30.05
N VAL A 457 14.43 46.06 -29.97
CA VAL A 457 14.92 46.93 -31.06
C VAL A 457 16.02 47.85 -30.56
N VAL A 458 17.16 47.88 -31.24
CA VAL A 458 18.29 48.78 -30.98
C VAL A 458 18.33 49.89 -32.04
N LYS A 459 18.50 51.14 -31.61
CA LYS A 459 18.66 52.32 -32.47
C LYS A 459 20.12 52.82 -32.49
N PRO A 460 20.66 53.27 -33.65
CA PRO A 460 22.09 53.57 -33.82
C PRO A 460 22.54 54.88 -33.14
N ARG A 461 23.86 55.03 -32.98
CA ARG A 461 24.53 56.18 -32.33
C ARG A 461 25.32 57.03 -33.36
N PRO A 462 25.53 58.34 -33.16
CA PRO A 462 26.36 59.16 -34.05
C PRO A 462 27.86 58.76 -34.09
N PRO A 463 28.59 58.95 -35.21
CA PRO A 463 29.83 58.19 -35.51
C PRO A 463 31.19 58.93 -35.34
N GLY A 464 32.30 58.17 -35.21
CA GLY A 464 33.66 58.64 -35.57
C GLY A 464 34.91 57.92 -34.99
N VAL A 465 35.99 57.89 -35.80
CA VAL A 465 37.45 57.78 -35.44
C VAL A 465 38.05 56.37 -35.15
N CYS A 466 39.40 56.27 -35.19
CA CYS A 466 40.27 55.07 -35.04
C CYS A 466 41.37 55.34 -33.98
N GLN A 467 41.85 54.34 -33.24
CA GLN A 467 42.77 54.53 -32.09
C GLN A 467 43.63 53.28 -31.76
N VAL A 468 44.81 53.44 -31.15
CA VAL A 468 45.67 52.35 -30.61
C VAL A 468 46.02 52.66 -29.16
N ARG A 469 46.20 51.64 -28.29
CA ARG A 469 46.61 51.80 -26.88
C ARG A 469 47.53 50.68 -26.37
N ILE A 470 48.60 51.04 -25.66
CA ILE A 470 49.52 50.11 -24.99
C ILE A 470 49.26 50.14 -23.47
N ASN A 471 48.94 49.00 -22.87
CA ASN A 471 48.84 48.81 -21.41
C ASN A 471 50.03 47.97 -20.91
N ALA A 472 51.18 48.63 -20.75
CA ALA A 472 52.33 48.02 -20.10
C ALA A 472 51.97 47.62 -18.64
N PRO A 473 52.51 46.49 -18.12
CA PRO A 473 53.62 45.70 -18.67
C PRO A 473 53.20 44.46 -19.48
N SER A 474 51.91 44.19 -19.72
CA SER A 474 51.47 42.84 -20.14
C SER A 474 50.39 42.73 -21.23
N ILE A 475 49.76 43.82 -21.70
CA ILE A 475 48.74 43.76 -22.77
C ILE A 475 48.88 44.94 -23.75
N ILE A 476 48.89 44.65 -25.05
CA ILE A 476 48.86 45.66 -26.13
C ILE A 476 47.50 45.54 -26.84
N GLN A 477 46.79 46.65 -27.05
CA GLN A 477 45.46 46.66 -27.70
C GLN A 477 45.44 47.59 -28.92
N VAL A 478 45.27 47.00 -30.10
CA VAL A 478 45.29 47.70 -31.40
C VAL A 478 43.87 47.72 -31.97
N TRP A 479 43.32 48.90 -32.27
CA TRP A 479 42.00 49.01 -32.91
C TRP A 479 42.17 49.59 -34.31
N THR A 480 41.49 49.02 -35.30
CA THR A 480 41.48 49.53 -36.68
C THR A 480 40.10 49.41 -37.29
N ASN A 481 39.54 50.53 -37.75
CA ASN A 481 38.25 50.55 -38.45
C ASN A 481 38.50 50.69 -39.96
N GLY A 482 38.10 49.69 -40.76
CA GLY A 482 38.24 49.71 -42.21
C GLY A 482 37.36 48.68 -42.91
N GLY A 483 36.78 49.05 -44.06
CA GLY A 483 35.92 48.18 -44.86
C GLY A 483 36.68 47.09 -45.62
N PRO A 484 35.97 46.08 -46.18
CA PRO A 484 36.58 44.85 -46.70
C PRO A 484 37.52 45.09 -47.88
N GLY A 485 38.81 44.84 -47.65
CA GLY A 485 39.86 44.83 -48.67
C GLY A 485 41.17 44.31 -48.07
N SER A 486 41.76 43.28 -48.67
CA SER A 486 42.91 42.55 -48.12
C SER A 486 44.15 43.44 -47.97
N ARG A 487 44.59 43.67 -46.72
CA ARG A 487 45.82 44.41 -46.39
C ARG A 487 46.49 43.82 -45.15
N SER A 488 47.79 43.57 -45.24
CA SER A 488 48.62 43.11 -44.13
C SER A 488 48.79 44.23 -43.09
N LEU A 489 48.56 43.92 -41.81
CA LEU A 489 48.97 44.79 -40.71
C LEU A 489 50.40 44.41 -40.31
N THR A 490 51.33 45.38 -40.34
CA THR A 490 52.69 45.19 -39.82
C THR A 490 52.81 45.91 -38.49
N TYR A 491 53.35 45.24 -37.48
CA TYR A 491 53.63 45.80 -36.16
C TYR A 491 55.08 45.48 -35.80
N ASP A 492 55.82 46.50 -35.35
CA ASP A 492 57.15 46.36 -34.76
C ASP A 492 57.09 46.74 -33.28
N VAL A 493 57.77 45.96 -32.44
CA VAL A 493 57.87 46.20 -30.99
C VAL A 493 59.35 46.23 -30.61
N GLY A 494 59.88 47.43 -30.47
CA GLY A 494 61.20 47.67 -29.90
C GLY A 494 61.13 47.94 -28.40
N ILE A 495 62.17 47.55 -27.67
CA ILE A 495 62.40 47.95 -26.28
C ILE A 495 63.70 48.74 -26.22
N ASP A 496 63.66 49.87 -25.52
CA ASP A 496 64.78 50.78 -25.28
C ASP A 496 64.96 50.93 -23.76
N THR A 497 66.19 50.83 -23.27
CA THR A 497 66.52 50.77 -21.83
C THR A 497 67.66 51.73 -21.49
N THR A 498 67.32 52.84 -20.85
CA THR A 498 68.29 53.89 -20.49
C THR A 498 68.59 53.90 -18.98
N PRO A 499 69.87 54.02 -18.55
CA PRO A 499 71.09 53.99 -19.38
C PRO A 499 71.42 52.57 -19.89
N ASP A 500 72.13 52.50 -21.03
CA ASP A 500 72.52 51.24 -21.67
C ASP A 500 73.37 50.35 -20.72
N GLY A 501 72.84 49.16 -20.42
CA GLY A 501 73.46 48.23 -19.47
C GLY A 501 72.62 46.99 -19.15
N LEU A 502 71.31 47.03 -19.41
CA LEU A 502 70.43 45.86 -19.39
C LEU A 502 70.63 44.99 -20.66
N ASN A 503 71.78 44.33 -20.75
CA ASN A 503 72.02 43.27 -21.74
C ASN A 503 71.11 42.06 -21.46
N THR A 504 69.88 42.14 -21.95
CA THR A 504 68.84 41.11 -21.77
C THR A 504 68.61 40.33 -23.07
N LEU A 505 68.36 39.02 -22.94
CA LEU A 505 68.12 38.14 -24.09
C LEU A 505 66.62 38.11 -24.39
N LEU A 506 66.21 38.83 -25.44
CA LEU A 506 64.81 39.13 -25.70
C LEU A 506 64.06 37.96 -26.37
N SER A 507 63.16 37.31 -25.64
CA SER A 507 62.24 36.30 -26.19
C SER A 507 60.82 36.85 -26.35
N ILE A 508 60.43 37.21 -27.58
CA ILE A 508 59.05 37.55 -27.94
C ILE A 508 58.33 36.28 -28.41
N SER A 509 57.11 36.05 -27.92
CA SER A 509 56.22 35.00 -28.41
C SER A 509 54.76 35.49 -28.45
N PRO A 510 54.01 35.26 -29.55
CA PRO A 510 54.47 34.71 -30.84
C PRO A 510 55.34 35.70 -31.63
N GLN A 511 56.17 35.20 -32.55
CA GLN A 511 56.98 36.02 -33.46
C GLN A 511 56.20 36.40 -34.74
N SER A 512 56.55 37.52 -35.35
CA SER A 512 55.93 38.08 -36.55
C SER A 512 56.43 37.43 -37.85
N PRO A 513 55.68 37.53 -38.97
CA PRO A 513 54.36 38.13 -39.13
C PRO A 513 53.20 37.12 -38.96
N ILE A 514 52.09 37.57 -38.36
CA ILE A 514 50.86 36.78 -38.23
C ILE A 514 49.91 37.10 -39.40
N ASN A 515 49.59 36.09 -40.23
CA ASN A 515 48.58 36.22 -41.28
C ASN A 515 47.17 36.00 -40.72
N LEU A 516 46.37 37.06 -40.65
CA LEU A 516 44.93 36.98 -40.36
C LEU A 516 44.18 36.50 -41.60
N VAL A 517 43.45 35.38 -41.49
CA VAL A 517 42.68 34.78 -42.59
C VAL A 517 41.26 35.33 -42.62
N SER A 518 40.89 35.98 -43.72
CA SER A 518 39.53 36.48 -44.01
C SER A 518 38.67 35.43 -44.74
N PRO A 519 37.32 35.56 -44.83
CA PRO A 519 36.43 36.62 -44.32
C PRO A 519 35.27 36.06 -43.44
N SER A 520 34.26 36.83 -43.03
CA SER A 520 33.02 36.95 -43.84
C SER A 520 32.12 38.18 -43.56
N SER A 521 32.42 39.01 -42.56
CA SER A 521 31.57 40.14 -42.12
C SER A 521 32.22 41.51 -42.37
N PRO A 522 31.47 42.57 -42.77
CA PRO A 522 32.03 43.88 -43.14
C PRO A 522 32.05 44.92 -42.00
N TYR A 523 32.05 44.50 -40.74
CA TYR A 523 32.03 45.40 -39.56
C TYR A 523 33.30 45.24 -38.71
N SER A 524 33.61 46.27 -37.92
CA SER A 524 34.91 46.44 -37.23
C SER A 524 35.15 45.44 -36.10
N ASP A 525 36.02 44.46 -36.34
CA ASP A 525 36.55 43.57 -35.31
C ASP A 525 37.73 44.20 -34.55
N VAL A 526 37.69 44.12 -33.21
CA VAL A 526 38.85 44.41 -32.35
C VAL A 526 39.64 43.12 -32.17
N SER A 527 40.94 43.16 -32.44
CA SER A 527 41.84 42.00 -32.32
C SER A 527 42.79 42.18 -31.13
N ASP A 528 42.35 41.73 -29.96
CA ASP A 528 43.19 41.66 -28.76
C ASP A 528 44.21 40.52 -28.89
N PHE A 529 45.49 40.81 -28.62
CA PHE A 529 46.55 39.81 -28.53
C PHE A 529 47.51 40.09 -27.37
N SER A 530 47.86 39.07 -26.61
CA SER A 530 48.85 39.17 -25.53
C SER A 530 50.25 38.84 -26.06
N VAL A 531 51.22 39.69 -25.73
CA VAL A 531 52.64 39.48 -26.02
C VAL A 531 53.36 39.33 -24.69
N THR A 532 53.99 38.18 -24.46
CA THR A 532 54.79 37.96 -23.25
C THR A 532 56.22 38.45 -23.49
N VAL A 533 56.71 39.32 -22.61
CA VAL A 533 58.09 39.83 -22.61
C VAL A 533 58.76 39.38 -21.32
N ALA A 534 59.93 38.73 -21.42
CA ALA A 534 60.73 38.32 -20.28
C ALA A 534 61.99 39.18 -20.15
N LEU A 535 62.29 39.68 -18.95
CA LEU A 535 63.46 40.48 -18.63
C LEU A 535 64.26 39.78 -17.51
N GLN A 536 65.47 39.31 -17.81
CA GLN A 536 66.38 38.77 -16.80
C GLN A 536 67.34 39.86 -16.33
N ILE A 537 67.29 40.21 -15.04
CA ILE A 537 68.12 41.26 -14.43
C ILE A 537 69.31 40.61 -13.71
N PRO A 538 70.58 40.84 -14.13
CA PRO A 538 71.75 40.32 -13.44
C PRO A 538 71.94 40.89 -12.03
N GLN A 539 72.39 40.07 -11.08
CA GLN A 539 72.65 40.47 -9.68
C GLN A 539 73.74 41.54 -9.53
N SER A 540 74.53 41.81 -10.57
CA SER A 540 75.58 42.84 -10.60
C SER A 540 75.06 44.26 -10.88
N ILE A 541 73.78 44.44 -11.23
CA ILE A 541 73.22 45.75 -11.56
C ILE A 541 73.12 46.65 -10.31
N ALA A 542 73.36 47.95 -10.51
CA ALA A 542 73.27 48.95 -9.45
C ALA A 542 71.80 49.23 -9.07
N PRO A 543 71.49 49.48 -7.78
CA PRO A 543 70.14 49.83 -7.38
C PRO A 543 69.78 51.22 -7.90
N GLY A 544 68.57 51.37 -8.42
CA GLY A 544 68.11 52.57 -9.11
C GLY A 544 66.84 52.33 -9.93
N VAL A 545 66.29 53.42 -10.48
CA VAL A 545 65.10 53.37 -11.33
C VAL A 545 65.52 53.39 -12.80
N TYR A 546 65.16 52.34 -13.52
CA TYR A 546 65.44 52.18 -14.95
C TYR A 546 64.15 52.38 -15.76
N ASN A 547 64.27 53.05 -16.91
CA ASN A 547 63.18 53.20 -17.87
C ASN A 547 63.11 51.96 -18.77
N VAL A 548 61.93 51.37 -18.90
CA VAL A 548 61.60 50.39 -19.94
C VAL A 548 60.54 51.02 -20.84
N VAL A 549 60.89 51.24 -22.12
CA VAL A 549 59.99 51.89 -23.10
C VAL A 549 59.45 50.85 -24.07
N TYR A 550 58.13 50.83 -24.24
CA TYR A 550 57.40 49.99 -25.19
C TYR A 550 56.80 50.88 -26.28
N GLY A 551 56.97 50.52 -27.55
CA GLY A 551 56.35 51.20 -28.68
C GLY A 551 55.60 50.24 -29.59
N ALA A 552 54.52 50.72 -30.20
CA ALA A 552 53.77 50.00 -31.23
C ALA A 552 53.19 50.97 -32.27
N THR A 553 53.09 50.50 -33.51
CA THR A 553 52.51 51.25 -34.64
C THR A 553 51.56 50.37 -35.43
N ALA A 554 50.48 50.94 -35.95
CA ALA A 554 49.55 50.29 -36.87
C ALA A 554 49.13 51.24 -38.01
N SER A 555 48.84 50.69 -39.18
CA SER A 555 48.45 51.48 -40.35
C SER A 555 47.43 50.76 -41.23
N GLY A 556 46.40 51.47 -41.69
CA GLY A 556 45.33 50.92 -42.51
C GLY A 556 44.55 52.03 -43.24
N GLN A 557 44.23 51.80 -44.52
CA GLN A 557 43.46 52.71 -45.40
C GLN A 557 43.78 54.22 -45.26
N GLY A 558 45.07 54.58 -45.18
CA GLY A 558 45.52 55.97 -45.14
C GLY A 558 45.56 56.62 -43.75
N ALA A 559 45.06 55.95 -42.71
CA ALA A 559 45.31 56.32 -41.33
C ALA A 559 46.55 55.58 -40.79
N GLN A 560 47.34 56.28 -39.98
CA GLN A 560 48.39 55.71 -39.14
C GLN A 560 48.11 56.06 -37.68
N CYS A 561 48.28 55.09 -36.80
CA CYS A 561 48.14 55.26 -35.36
C CYS A 561 49.36 54.64 -34.67
N ALA A 562 49.95 55.38 -33.73
CA ALA A 562 51.11 54.97 -32.97
C ALA A 562 50.87 55.29 -31.49
N ASP A 563 51.43 54.47 -30.61
CA ASP A 563 51.40 54.71 -29.17
C ASP A 563 52.72 54.27 -28.52
N ARG A 564 53.00 54.81 -27.33
CA ARG A 564 54.18 54.47 -26.52
C ARG A 564 53.83 54.45 -25.03
N ALA A 565 54.16 53.36 -24.36
CA ALA A 565 54.08 53.26 -22.90
C ALA A 565 55.49 53.23 -22.30
N LEU A 566 55.67 53.88 -21.16
CA LEU A 566 56.91 53.84 -20.37
C LEU A 566 56.58 53.21 -19.02
N THR A 567 57.41 52.28 -18.56
CA THR A 567 57.32 51.69 -17.21
C THR A 567 58.65 51.85 -16.49
N LEU A 568 58.57 52.20 -15.21
CA LEU A 568 59.72 52.37 -14.33
C LEU A 568 59.94 51.06 -13.56
N ILE A 569 61.11 50.45 -13.70
CA ILE A 569 61.52 49.33 -12.83
C ILE A 569 62.51 49.86 -11.79
N ASN A 570 62.15 49.78 -10.51
CA ASN A 570 63.01 50.19 -9.40
C ASN A 570 63.74 48.97 -8.84
N VAL A 571 65.03 48.87 -9.11
CA VAL A 571 65.88 47.78 -8.62
C VAL A 571 66.39 48.17 -7.23
N THR A 572 65.98 47.44 -6.18
CA THR A 572 66.40 47.67 -4.79
C THR A 572 67.13 46.45 -4.22
N ARG A 573 68.07 46.66 -3.29
CA ARG A 573 68.91 45.59 -2.73
C ARG A 573 68.35 44.88 -1.49
N CYS A 574 67.42 45.51 -0.77
CA CYS A 574 66.72 44.92 0.37
C CYS A 574 65.24 45.28 0.32
N TYR A 575 64.38 44.34 0.69
CA TYR A 575 62.94 44.55 0.82
C TYR A 575 62.39 43.59 1.90
N TRP A 576 61.80 44.14 2.95
CA TRP A 576 61.12 43.36 3.99
C TRP A 576 59.71 43.92 4.21
N LYS A 577 58.70 43.07 4.04
CA LYS A 577 57.31 43.33 4.42
C LYS A 577 56.97 42.45 5.62
N ILE A 578 56.73 43.07 6.77
CA ILE A 578 56.33 42.41 8.02
C ILE A 578 54.95 42.95 8.45
N ALA A 579 54.01 42.06 8.77
CA ALA A 579 52.65 42.43 9.15
C ALA A 579 52.14 41.55 10.31
N VAL A 580 51.37 42.12 11.24
CA VAL A 580 50.66 41.36 12.27
C VAL A 580 49.21 41.18 11.81
N PHE A 581 48.68 39.97 11.89
CA PHE A 581 47.27 39.71 11.56
C PHE A 581 46.33 40.20 12.67
N ASN A 582 45.13 40.64 12.24
CA ASN A 582 44.18 41.51 12.95
C ASN A 582 44.68 42.96 13.13
N GLN A 583 43.80 43.90 12.80
CA GLN A 583 44.04 45.34 12.93
C GLN A 583 44.07 45.75 14.40
N THR A 584 44.96 46.68 14.75
CA THR A 584 45.17 47.21 16.11
C THR A 584 43.93 47.93 16.66
N PRO A 585 43.65 47.88 18.00
CA PRO A 585 44.45 47.26 19.07
C PRO A 585 43.87 45.93 19.58
N LEU A 586 44.73 45.07 20.13
CA LEU A 586 44.35 43.78 20.71
C LEU A 586 43.72 43.96 22.11
N VAL A 587 42.41 43.71 22.25
CA VAL A 587 41.78 43.70 23.58
C VAL A 587 41.91 42.30 24.19
N LEU A 588 42.61 42.21 25.32
CA LEU A 588 42.89 40.96 26.04
C LEU A 588 42.24 41.00 27.43
N GLU A 589 42.12 39.85 28.10
CA GLU A 589 41.63 39.74 29.47
C GLU A 589 42.74 39.20 30.39
N ALA A 590 42.87 39.76 31.60
CA ALA A 590 43.86 39.30 32.56
C ALA A 590 43.60 37.83 32.98
N GLY A 591 44.64 37.01 32.96
CA GLY A 591 44.59 35.57 33.28
C GLY A 591 44.35 34.65 32.08
N ARG A 592 44.51 35.13 30.83
CA ARG A 592 44.37 34.33 29.60
C ARG A 592 45.62 34.41 28.71
N THR A 593 45.86 33.35 27.93
CA THR A 593 46.93 33.28 26.93
C THR A 593 46.32 33.22 25.53
N TYR A 594 46.92 33.97 24.60
CA TYR A 594 46.46 34.19 23.24
C TYR A 594 47.57 33.86 22.24
N ARG A 595 47.24 33.60 20.97
CA ARG A 595 48.20 33.28 19.91
C ARG A 595 48.14 34.34 18.81
N VAL A 596 49.27 34.98 18.51
CA VAL A 596 49.42 36.05 17.52
C VAL A 596 50.17 35.51 16.30
N ALA A 597 49.76 35.93 15.10
CA ALA A 597 50.35 35.51 13.83
C ALA A 597 51.02 36.71 13.12
N VAL A 598 52.25 36.50 12.65
CA VAL A 598 53.08 37.53 12.00
C VAL A 598 53.49 37.04 10.61
N GLU A 599 53.05 37.73 9.57
CA GLU A 599 53.50 37.54 8.18
C GLU A 599 54.87 38.18 7.97
N ILE A 600 55.76 37.47 7.26
CA ILE A 600 57.01 38.00 6.73
C ILE A 600 57.12 37.60 5.26
N SER A 601 57.40 38.57 4.40
CA SER A 601 57.81 38.34 3.01
C SER A 601 58.95 39.27 2.63
N GLY A 602 59.95 38.80 1.88
CA GLY A 602 61.07 39.64 1.45
C GLY A 602 62.42 38.95 1.25
N ALA A 603 63.48 39.73 1.29
CA ALA A 603 64.86 39.29 1.10
C ALA A 603 65.85 40.27 1.77
N PRO A 604 67.04 39.81 2.23
CA PRO A 604 67.64 38.48 1.97
C PRO A 604 67.48 37.44 3.10
N TYR A 605 67.34 36.17 2.72
CA TYR A 605 67.39 35.01 3.62
C TYR A 605 68.80 34.39 3.67
N PRO A 606 69.20 33.75 4.79
CA PRO A 606 68.44 33.57 6.03
C PRO A 606 68.40 34.85 6.90
N ALA A 607 67.34 34.96 7.69
CA ALA A 607 67.12 36.09 8.59
C ALA A 607 66.77 35.60 10.01
N ARG A 608 66.85 36.46 11.02
CA ARG A 608 66.49 36.19 12.42
C ARG A 608 65.27 37.01 12.82
N LEU A 609 64.25 36.36 13.35
CA LEU A 609 63.01 36.97 13.83
C LEU A 609 63.02 37.03 15.36
N THR A 610 62.49 38.11 15.93
CA THR A 610 62.40 38.30 17.39
C THR A 610 61.11 39.01 17.78
N ALA A 611 60.66 38.78 19.01
CA ALA A 611 59.53 39.49 19.61
C ALA A 611 59.84 39.91 21.05
N SER A 612 59.27 41.03 21.49
CA SER A 612 59.38 41.55 22.86
C SER A 612 58.10 42.29 23.28
N SER A 613 57.92 42.44 24.59
CA SER A 613 56.81 43.17 25.21
C SER A 613 57.34 44.42 25.90
N SER A 614 56.68 45.57 25.72
CA SER A 614 57.07 46.82 26.40
C SER A 614 56.80 46.81 27.91
N ASN A 615 55.97 45.88 28.41
CA ASN A 615 55.73 45.68 29.83
C ASN A 615 55.49 44.18 30.14
N PRO A 616 56.54 43.41 30.51
CA PRO A 616 56.43 41.98 30.78
C PRO A 616 55.65 41.63 32.06
N SER A 617 55.24 42.62 32.86
CA SER A 617 54.34 42.42 34.01
C SER A 617 52.85 42.54 33.63
N VAL A 618 52.55 43.14 32.47
CA VAL A 618 51.19 43.23 31.90
C VAL A 618 50.95 42.09 30.92
N ALA A 619 51.88 41.84 29.99
CA ALA A 619 51.85 40.64 29.15
C ALA A 619 53.25 40.14 28.77
N GLN A 620 53.44 38.82 28.80
CA GLN A 620 54.67 38.16 28.33
C GLN A 620 54.45 37.56 26.93
N ILE A 621 55.51 37.50 26.13
CA ILE A 621 55.49 36.97 24.76
C ILE A 621 56.61 35.95 24.54
N THR A 622 56.29 34.82 23.90
CA THR A 622 57.24 33.75 23.57
C THR A 622 57.01 33.22 22.14
N PRO A 623 58.06 32.77 21.42
CA PRO A 623 57.90 32.06 20.16
C PRO A 623 57.20 30.73 20.36
N ASP A 624 56.30 30.36 19.43
CA ASP A 624 55.56 29.09 19.46
C ASP A 624 56.31 27.95 18.73
N TRP A 625 57.65 27.97 18.79
CA TRP A 625 58.52 26.97 18.16
C TRP A 625 59.85 26.81 18.93
N PRO A 626 60.48 25.62 18.89
CA PRO A 626 61.76 25.38 19.55
C PRO A 626 62.96 25.85 18.71
N GLY A 627 63.97 26.43 19.37
CA GLY A 627 65.28 26.73 18.77
C GLY A 627 65.60 28.23 18.62
N ALA A 628 66.75 28.52 18.01
CA ALA A 628 67.10 29.89 17.64
C ALA A 628 66.17 30.37 16.51
N PRO A 629 65.61 31.58 16.57
CA PRO A 629 64.52 31.99 15.69
C PRO A 629 65.03 32.49 14.33
N THR A 630 65.58 31.58 13.52
CA THR A 630 65.97 31.83 12.13
C THR A 630 64.86 31.46 11.16
N VAL A 631 64.60 32.32 10.18
CA VAL A 631 63.63 32.17 9.10
C VAL A 631 64.37 32.07 7.77
N THR A 632 63.88 31.21 6.87
CA THR A 632 64.57 30.78 5.63
C THR A 632 63.77 31.03 4.35
N GLY A 633 62.56 31.59 4.46
CA GLY A 633 61.67 31.92 3.34
C GLY A 633 60.48 32.74 3.82
N ASP A 634 59.64 33.18 2.88
CA ASP A 634 58.38 33.87 3.16
C ASP A 634 57.42 32.98 3.97
N GLY A 635 56.65 33.54 4.91
CA GLY A 635 55.73 32.74 5.72
C GLY A 635 55.04 33.46 6.87
N ILE A 636 54.26 32.69 7.63
CA ILE A 636 53.52 33.16 8.82
C ILE A 636 54.09 32.46 10.07
N TYR A 637 54.48 33.25 11.06
CA TYR A 637 55.14 32.79 12.29
C TYR A 637 54.26 33.12 13.52
N TYR A 638 54.19 32.19 14.48
CA TYR A 638 53.27 32.28 15.63
C TYR A 638 53.96 32.56 16.96
N PHE A 639 53.38 33.46 17.76
CA PHE A 639 53.84 33.80 19.10
C PHE A 639 52.71 33.65 20.12
N ASN A 640 53.03 33.14 21.30
CA ASN A 640 52.10 33.06 22.42
C ASN A 640 52.23 34.31 23.30
N VAL A 641 51.10 34.87 23.72
CA VAL A 641 50.99 36.10 24.52
C VAL A 641 50.16 35.83 25.76
N SER A 642 50.79 35.83 26.93
CA SER A 642 50.14 35.59 28.22
C SER A 642 49.83 36.92 28.90
N ALA A 643 48.54 37.26 29.05
CA ALA A 643 48.08 38.48 29.70
C ALA A 643 47.97 38.26 31.22
N LEU A 644 48.79 38.99 32.00
CA LEU A 644 49.01 38.75 33.42
C LEU A 644 48.24 39.73 34.33
N SER A 645 48.21 41.01 33.97
CA SER A 645 47.56 42.07 34.75
C SER A 645 46.93 43.13 33.86
N SER A 646 45.94 43.88 34.37
CA SER A 646 45.23 44.89 33.59
C SER A 646 46.08 46.13 33.34
N GLY A 647 46.14 46.57 32.07
CA GLY A 647 46.95 47.70 31.62
C GLY A 647 47.13 47.70 30.10
N SER A 648 47.86 48.67 29.57
CA SER A 648 48.22 48.73 28.15
C SER A 648 49.66 48.27 27.93
N VAL A 649 49.92 47.59 26.81
CA VAL A 649 51.23 47.03 26.47
C VAL A 649 51.40 46.97 24.94
N THR A 650 52.62 47.17 24.47
CA THR A 650 52.97 47.14 23.04
C THR A 650 53.84 45.93 22.77
N LEU A 651 53.44 45.10 21.80
CA LEU A 651 54.20 43.96 21.33
C LEU A 651 55.05 44.38 20.13
N MET A 652 56.36 44.22 20.21
CA MET A 652 57.31 44.59 19.16
C MET A 652 57.85 43.34 18.48
N PHE A 653 57.72 43.26 17.15
CA PHE A 653 58.27 42.19 16.32
C PHE A 653 59.34 42.76 15.40
N THR A 654 60.52 42.13 15.30
CA THR A 654 61.63 42.61 14.47
C THR A 654 62.34 41.46 13.76
N VAL A 655 62.58 41.61 12.45
CA VAL A 655 63.37 40.72 11.61
C VAL A 655 64.67 41.40 11.17
N PHE A 656 65.78 40.65 11.10
CA PHE A 656 67.11 41.12 10.69
C PHE A 656 67.74 40.10 9.75
N SER A 657 68.38 40.51 8.65
CA SER A 657 69.19 39.59 7.82
C SER A 657 70.40 39.04 8.59
N VAL A 658 70.85 37.84 8.21
CA VAL A 658 72.16 37.30 8.62
C VAL A 658 73.14 37.57 7.47
N GLU A 659 74.29 38.16 7.80
CA GLU A 659 75.15 38.86 6.82
C GLU A 659 75.96 37.92 5.89
N PRO A 660 76.46 38.46 4.75
CA PRO A 660 77.85 38.93 4.77
C PRO A 660 78.12 40.32 4.16
N PHE A 661 77.13 41.03 3.60
CA PHE A 661 77.39 42.28 2.85
C PHE A 661 76.52 43.51 3.17
N GLU A 662 75.43 43.40 3.95
CA GLU A 662 74.81 44.52 4.70
C GLU A 662 73.70 44.00 5.64
N TYR A 663 73.55 44.62 6.82
CA TYR A 663 72.45 44.33 7.77
C TYR A 663 71.15 45.06 7.42
N CYS A 664 70.18 44.35 6.85
CA CYS A 664 68.84 44.86 6.55
C CYS A 664 67.81 44.34 7.58
N ASN A 665 67.09 45.26 8.23
CA ASN A 665 66.09 44.93 9.26
C ASN A 665 64.72 45.60 9.00
N ALA A 666 63.67 45.06 9.62
CA ALA A 666 62.34 45.65 9.64
C ALA A 666 61.61 45.30 10.96
N ARG A 667 60.76 46.21 11.44
CA ARG A 667 60.00 46.03 12.70
C ARG A 667 58.55 46.49 12.57
N ILE A 668 57.67 45.87 13.34
CA ILE A 668 56.26 46.29 13.50
C ILE A 668 55.83 46.19 14.97
N ALA A 669 54.96 47.11 15.38
CA ALA A 669 54.34 47.14 16.70
C ALA A 669 52.87 46.74 16.62
N ALA A 670 52.37 46.06 17.66
CA ALA A 670 50.95 45.83 17.88
C ALA A 670 50.59 46.21 19.31
N ASP A 671 49.75 47.23 19.47
CA ASP A 671 49.27 47.67 20.78
C ASP A 671 48.15 46.76 21.29
N ALA A 672 48.17 46.50 22.60
CA ALA A 672 47.22 45.67 23.31
C ALA A 672 46.75 46.32 24.61
N THR A 673 45.47 46.14 24.94
CA THR A 673 44.86 46.60 26.18
C THR A 673 44.30 45.40 26.94
N VAL A 674 44.94 45.06 28.07
CA VAL A 674 44.46 44.02 28.98
C VAL A 674 43.40 44.62 29.91
N LYS A 675 42.15 44.21 29.73
CA LYS A 675 41.03 44.62 30.59
C LYS A 675 41.03 43.84 31.93
N PRO A 676 40.51 44.46 33.01
CA PRO A 676 40.05 43.70 34.17
C PRO A 676 38.82 42.84 33.79
N ARG A 677 38.58 41.77 34.56
CA ARG A 677 37.50 40.81 34.32
C ARG A 677 36.16 41.36 34.80
N GLU A 678 35.28 41.74 33.87
CA GLU A 678 33.91 42.19 34.17
C GLU A 678 33.02 41.04 34.69
N GLU A 679 32.10 41.34 35.61
CA GLU A 679 31.09 40.40 36.10
C GLU A 679 29.84 40.40 35.19
N ALA A 680 29.18 39.24 35.07
CA ALA A 680 28.09 39.05 34.12
C ALA A 680 26.79 39.75 34.55
N VAL A 681 26.38 40.79 33.81
CA VAL A 681 25.10 41.48 34.01
C VAL A 681 23.92 40.54 33.79
N CYS A 682 22.99 40.47 34.73
CA CYS A 682 21.78 39.64 34.62
C CYS A 682 20.87 40.11 33.46
N ARG A 683 20.73 39.26 32.44
CA ARG A 683 19.79 39.39 31.32
C ARG A 683 19.36 37.98 30.84
N PRO A 684 18.53 37.26 31.59
CA PRO A 684 18.02 35.94 31.19
C PRO A 684 17.12 36.02 29.95
N GLU A 685 17.17 34.98 29.12
CA GLU A 685 16.23 34.74 28.02
C GLU A 685 15.63 33.34 28.16
N LEU A 686 14.34 33.18 27.85
CA LEU A 686 13.67 31.88 27.79
C LEU A 686 13.09 31.66 26.39
N SER A 687 13.32 30.47 25.84
CA SER A 687 12.66 30.02 24.61
C SER A 687 12.17 28.59 24.76
N ILE A 688 11.06 28.24 24.10
CA ILE A 688 10.31 27.01 24.36
C ILE A 688 10.13 26.22 23.07
N ARG A 689 10.40 24.91 23.13
CA ARG A 689 10.12 23.94 22.06
C ARG A 689 9.26 22.82 22.61
N THR A 690 8.08 22.60 22.04
CA THR A 690 7.09 21.66 22.57
C THR A 690 6.39 20.87 21.46
N ASN A 691 5.78 19.72 21.80
CA ASN A 691 4.87 18.98 20.94
C ASN A 691 3.38 19.33 21.16
N MET A 692 3.07 20.34 21.98
CA MET A 692 1.70 20.92 22.02
C MET A 692 1.40 21.62 20.68
N THR A 693 0.16 21.54 20.21
CA THR A 693 -0.25 22.16 18.93
C THR A 693 -0.25 23.68 19.07
N ASN A 694 0.58 24.39 18.32
CA ASN A 694 0.65 25.86 18.34
C ASN A 694 -0.56 26.46 17.58
N LEU A 695 -1.31 27.35 18.24
CA LEU A 695 -2.49 28.06 17.71
C LEU A 695 -2.19 29.52 17.30
N SER A 696 -0.90 29.91 17.26
CA SER A 696 -0.35 31.26 17.14
C SER A 696 -0.55 32.16 18.38
N GLY A 697 0.27 33.21 18.53
CA GLY A 697 0.16 34.19 19.62
C GLY A 697 0.40 33.64 21.03
N GLU A 698 1.48 32.87 21.24
CA GLU A 698 1.80 32.17 22.50
C GLU A 698 0.65 31.28 23.05
N ARG A 699 -0.26 30.84 22.17
CA ARG A 699 -1.37 29.96 22.51
C ARG A 699 -1.13 28.56 21.96
N TYR A 700 -1.35 27.55 22.80
CA TYR A 700 -1.08 26.15 22.52
C TYR A 700 -2.27 25.28 22.91
N GLN A 701 -2.41 24.13 22.28
CA GLN A 701 -3.48 23.17 22.54
C GLN A 701 -2.94 21.80 22.95
N VAL A 702 -3.58 21.23 23.99
CA VAL A 702 -3.43 19.85 24.44
C VAL A 702 -4.75 19.10 24.29
N LEU A 703 -4.70 17.77 24.23
CA LEU A 703 -5.88 16.91 24.17
C LEU A 703 -5.99 16.05 25.44
N PRO A 704 -7.20 15.73 25.93
CA PRO A 704 -7.38 14.83 27.08
C PRO A 704 -6.74 13.46 26.85
N GLY A 705 -6.06 12.94 27.87
CA GLY A 705 -5.26 11.71 27.81
C GLY A 705 -3.88 11.85 27.14
N GLY A 706 -3.55 13.02 26.58
CA GLY A 706 -2.31 13.25 25.84
C GLY A 706 -1.08 13.46 26.73
N ARG A 707 0.08 13.03 26.22
CA ARG A 707 1.40 13.22 26.85
C ARG A 707 2.22 14.27 26.09
N TYR A 708 2.71 15.27 26.81
CA TYR A 708 3.37 16.43 26.23
C TYR A 708 4.77 16.63 26.81
N GLY A 709 5.68 17.03 25.93
CA GLY A 709 7.06 17.40 26.25
C GLY A 709 7.27 18.90 26.00
N VAL A 710 7.95 19.55 26.93
CA VAL A 710 8.31 20.97 26.86
C VAL A 710 9.81 21.07 27.12
N LEU A 711 10.59 21.42 26.10
CA LEU A 711 12.00 21.77 26.25
C LEU A 711 12.08 23.29 26.42
N VAL A 712 12.59 23.75 27.56
CA VAL A 712 12.83 25.17 27.81
C VAL A 712 14.33 25.43 27.74
N ARG A 713 14.73 26.28 26.81
CA ARG A 713 16.11 26.75 26.64
C ARG A 713 16.28 28.06 27.41
N VAL A 714 17.19 28.05 28.37
CA VAL A 714 17.63 29.22 29.12
C VAL A 714 18.86 29.81 28.43
N GLY A 715 18.77 31.07 28.00
CA GLY A 715 19.82 31.82 27.31
C GLY A 715 20.10 33.18 27.94
N GLY A 716 20.71 34.06 27.17
CA GLY A 716 21.12 35.39 27.62
C GLY A 716 22.36 35.37 28.52
N SER A 717 22.30 36.09 29.64
CA SER A 717 23.39 36.23 30.62
C SER A 717 22.89 36.03 32.05
N LEU A 718 23.57 35.18 32.81
CA LEU A 718 23.27 34.87 34.21
C LEU A 718 24.54 35.00 35.08
N PRO A 719 24.49 35.70 36.23
CA PRO A 719 25.50 35.61 37.28
C PRO A 719 25.73 34.16 37.74
N SER A 720 26.94 33.86 38.21
CA SER A 720 27.28 32.54 38.78
C SER A 720 26.42 32.22 40.00
N GLY A 721 25.63 31.15 39.92
CA GLY A 721 24.72 30.75 40.99
C GLY A 721 23.96 29.46 40.67
N VAL A 722 23.01 29.13 41.55
CA VAL A 722 22.03 28.05 41.35
C VAL A 722 20.67 28.68 41.08
N TYR A 723 20.02 28.26 40.01
CA TYR A 723 18.73 28.74 39.54
C TYR A 723 17.70 27.61 39.54
N ARG A 724 16.45 27.97 39.79
CA ARG A 724 15.28 27.09 39.69
C ARG A 724 14.36 27.60 38.59
N LEU A 725 13.97 26.73 37.67
CA LEU A 725 12.94 27.00 36.66
C LEU A 725 11.67 26.21 37.01
N PHE A 726 10.60 26.93 37.32
CA PHE A 726 9.26 26.39 37.53
C PHE A 726 8.42 26.45 36.24
N LEU A 727 7.60 25.43 36.03
CA LEU A 727 6.47 25.40 35.09
C LEU A 727 5.20 25.12 35.90
N VAL A 728 4.22 26.02 35.88
CA VAL A 728 2.98 25.92 36.68
C VAL A 728 1.75 26.19 35.83
N PHE A 729 0.82 25.23 35.79
CA PHE A 729 -0.52 25.41 35.21
C PHE A 729 -1.44 26.11 36.21
N GLY A 730 -2.28 27.02 35.72
CA GLY A 730 -3.34 27.66 36.49
C GLY A 730 -4.63 26.81 36.60
N SER A 731 -5.65 27.39 37.22
CA SER A 731 -7.02 26.85 37.14
C SER A 731 -7.56 26.95 35.70
N PRO A 732 -8.38 26.01 35.20
CA PRO A 732 -8.80 24.77 35.87
C PRO A 732 -7.83 23.60 35.68
N LEU A 733 -6.78 23.74 34.85
CA LEU A 733 -5.91 22.62 34.46
C LEU A 733 -5.01 22.08 35.58
N ASN A 734 -4.71 22.88 36.60
CA ASN A 734 -3.80 22.53 37.70
C ASN A 734 -4.10 21.20 38.42
N SER A 735 -5.36 20.75 38.46
CA SER A 735 -5.76 19.45 39.05
C SER A 735 -5.84 18.29 38.04
N TYR A 736 -5.65 18.55 36.75
CA TYR A 736 -5.72 17.57 35.66
C TYR A 736 -4.37 17.28 34.98
N ILE A 737 -3.27 17.85 35.50
CA ILE A 737 -1.91 17.65 34.97
C ILE A 737 -1.09 16.79 35.93
N SER A 738 -0.54 15.69 35.43
CA SER A 738 0.48 14.89 36.13
C SER A 738 1.88 15.15 35.56
N TRP A 739 2.84 15.48 36.43
CA TRP A 739 4.24 15.65 36.06
C TRP A 739 4.95 14.29 36.03
N ILE A 740 5.65 13.99 34.93
CA ILE A 740 6.26 12.67 34.66
C ILE A 740 7.80 12.73 34.72
N ASP A 741 8.39 13.75 34.11
CA ASP A 741 9.83 14.02 34.18
C ASP A 741 10.07 15.54 34.10
N PRO A 742 10.40 16.24 35.20
CA PRO A 742 10.54 15.70 36.56
C PRO A 742 9.19 15.25 37.12
N ALA A 743 9.19 14.56 38.26
CA ALA A 743 7.97 14.29 39.04
C ALA A 743 7.37 15.56 39.71
N THR A 744 8.02 16.72 39.53
CA THR A 744 7.61 18.04 40.00
C THR A 744 7.62 19.03 38.84
N GLY A 745 6.83 20.11 38.95
CA GLY A 745 6.86 21.22 37.98
C GLY A 745 8.09 22.13 38.09
N TYR A 746 9.26 21.64 38.50
CA TYR A 746 10.49 22.47 38.56
C TYR A 746 11.79 21.67 38.37
N ARG A 747 12.85 22.36 37.92
CA ARG A 747 14.23 21.86 37.91
C ARG A 747 15.19 22.90 38.46
N ASP A 748 16.26 22.41 39.09
CA ASP A 748 17.37 23.21 39.60
C ASP A 748 18.61 22.97 38.73
N PHE A 749 19.38 24.02 38.47
CA PHE A 749 20.64 23.95 37.71
C PHE A 749 21.64 25.02 38.19
N SER A 750 22.93 24.75 37.98
CA SER A 750 24.01 25.73 38.18
C SER A 750 24.55 26.21 36.83
N VAL A 751 25.22 27.36 36.81
CA VAL A 751 25.69 28.01 35.57
C VAL A 751 27.23 27.90 35.42
N PRO A 752 27.74 27.01 34.56
CA PRO A 752 29.12 27.06 34.06
C PRO A 752 29.22 27.71 32.66
N THR A 753 28.24 27.47 31.79
CA THR A 753 28.13 27.99 30.41
C THR A 753 26.64 28.10 30.02
N LEU A 754 26.31 29.01 29.10
CA LEU A 754 24.99 29.17 28.50
C LEU A 754 25.06 28.89 26.98
N PRO A 755 23.95 28.47 26.32
CA PRO A 755 22.62 28.22 26.88
C PRO A 755 22.48 26.84 27.56
N VAL A 756 21.41 26.66 28.35
CA VAL A 756 21.07 25.41 29.04
C VAL A 756 19.67 24.94 28.63
N ASP A 757 19.54 23.67 28.21
CA ASP A 757 18.27 23.07 27.78
C ASP A 757 17.66 22.18 28.87
N LEU A 758 16.48 22.55 29.38
CA LEU A 758 15.76 21.84 30.44
C LEU A 758 14.48 21.18 29.89
N ARG A 759 14.43 19.85 29.92
CA ARG A 759 13.27 19.07 29.45
C ARG A 759 12.24 18.87 30.57
N TYR A 760 10.96 19.03 30.24
CA TYR A 760 9.82 18.70 31.09
C TYR A 760 8.86 17.78 30.31
N VAL A 761 8.17 16.88 31.01
CA VAL A 761 7.17 15.96 30.46
C VAL A 761 5.98 15.88 31.43
N PHE A 762 4.77 16.03 30.90
CA PHE A 762 3.53 15.92 31.65
C PHE A 762 2.44 15.16 30.86
N GLU A 763 1.42 14.69 31.57
CA GLU A 763 0.22 14.06 31.00
C GLU A 763 -1.05 14.82 31.41
N VAL A 764 -2.04 14.84 30.51
CA VAL A 764 -3.34 15.50 30.72
C VAL A 764 -4.39 14.43 31.03
N SER A 765 -5.11 14.56 32.13
CA SER A 765 -6.18 13.62 32.48
C SER A 765 -7.24 13.50 31.36
N PRO A 766 -7.73 12.29 31.04
CA PRO A 766 -8.90 12.10 30.18
C PRO A 766 -10.17 12.81 30.66
N SER A 767 -10.25 13.15 31.96
CA SER A 767 -11.37 13.90 32.56
C SER A 767 -11.25 15.43 32.45
N ALA A 768 -10.18 15.96 31.83
CA ALA A 768 -9.98 17.40 31.68
C ALA A 768 -11.14 18.07 30.92
N PRO A 769 -11.67 19.22 31.41
CA PRO A 769 -12.81 19.89 30.79
C PRO A 769 -12.44 20.46 29.42
N GLN A 770 -13.04 19.89 28.36
CA GLN A 770 -12.79 20.28 26.97
C GLN A 770 -13.33 21.69 26.68
N GLY A 771 -12.60 22.47 25.90
CA GLY A 771 -12.88 23.89 25.65
C GLY A 771 -12.42 24.83 26.76
N SER A 772 -11.83 24.32 27.85
CA SER A 772 -11.22 25.17 28.88
C SER A 772 -9.83 25.66 28.48
N SER A 773 -9.45 26.84 28.99
CA SER A 773 -8.14 27.45 28.80
C SER A 773 -7.48 27.70 30.16
N SER A 774 -6.15 27.63 30.22
CA SER A 774 -5.40 28.06 31.40
C SER A 774 -4.05 28.67 31.03
N GLN A 775 -3.43 29.39 31.97
CA GLN A 775 -2.05 29.86 31.83
C GLN A 775 -1.07 28.77 32.23
N LEU A 776 -0.05 28.53 31.41
CA LEU A 776 1.20 27.90 31.82
C LEU A 776 2.22 29.01 32.10
N ARG A 777 2.60 29.16 33.37
CA ARG A 777 3.59 30.14 33.82
C ARG A 777 4.97 29.49 33.91
N LEU A 778 5.97 30.16 33.35
CA LEU A 778 7.38 29.82 33.49
C LEU A 778 8.05 30.87 34.37
N SER A 779 8.70 30.43 35.45
CA SER A 779 9.36 31.31 36.42
C SER A 779 10.77 30.83 36.70
N LEU A 780 11.76 31.60 36.25
CA LEU A 780 13.18 31.41 36.54
C LEU A 780 13.57 32.27 37.75
N LEU A 781 14.16 31.65 38.77
CA LEU A 781 14.52 32.30 40.05
C LEU A 781 15.90 31.85 40.54
N GLN A 782 16.76 32.80 40.92
CA GLN A 782 18.04 32.52 41.59
C GLN A 782 17.80 32.09 43.06
N LEU A 783 18.32 30.93 43.47
CA LEU A 783 18.05 30.37 44.80
C LEU A 783 18.87 31.01 45.95
N ARG A 784 20.00 31.64 45.64
CA ARG A 784 20.83 32.42 46.60
C ARG A 784 21.55 33.56 45.87
N GLY A 785 21.50 34.76 46.43
CA GLY A 785 22.48 35.83 46.14
C GLY A 785 22.16 36.86 45.06
N GLY A 786 20.95 36.96 44.52
CA GLY A 786 20.65 38.02 43.55
C GLY A 786 19.20 38.06 43.07
N ASN A 787 18.75 39.25 42.62
CA ASN A 787 17.44 39.49 42.02
C ASN A 787 17.40 39.08 40.53
N CYS A 788 18.08 37.99 40.15
CA CYS A 788 18.14 37.54 38.76
C CYS A 788 17.07 36.48 38.48
N GLY A 789 16.19 36.76 37.52
CA GLY A 789 15.07 35.89 37.16
C GLY A 789 14.26 36.42 35.98
N LEU A 790 13.34 35.59 35.48
CA LEU A 790 12.42 35.94 34.40
C LEU A 790 11.06 35.24 34.62
N ASN A 791 9.98 35.93 34.32
CA ASN A 791 8.64 35.35 34.27
C ASN A 791 8.08 35.47 32.85
N GLN A 792 7.59 34.36 32.30
CA GLN A 792 6.86 34.30 31.03
C GLN A 792 5.56 33.52 31.25
N SER A 793 4.50 33.80 30.48
CA SER A 793 3.25 33.06 30.57
C SER A 793 2.61 32.86 29.22
N LEU A 794 2.33 31.60 28.88
CA LEU A 794 1.66 31.20 27.64
C LEU A 794 0.28 30.60 27.95
N VAL A 795 -0.60 30.53 26.96
CA VAL A 795 -1.96 29.97 27.14
C VAL A 795 -2.01 28.53 26.62
N VAL A 796 -2.62 27.64 27.40
CA VAL A 796 -2.87 26.23 27.04
C VAL A 796 -4.37 25.94 27.05
N ASP A 797 -4.90 25.51 25.92
CA ASP A 797 -6.30 25.09 25.73
C ASP A 797 -6.45 23.57 25.74
N VAL A 798 -7.52 23.08 26.36
CA VAL A 798 -7.97 21.69 26.23
C VAL A 798 -8.83 21.56 24.97
N GLY A 799 -8.25 21.07 23.88
CA GLY A 799 -8.94 20.85 22.61
C GLY A 799 -10.08 19.82 22.72
N MET A 800 -11.13 20.03 21.93
CA MET A 800 -12.18 19.05 21.69
C MET A 800 -11.72 18.08 20.58
N PRO A 801 -11.49 16.78 20.85
CA PRO A 801 -11.08 15.85 19.81
C PRO A 801 -12.22 15.62 18.80
N PRO A 802 -11.96 15.57 17.48
CA PRO A 802 -13.01 15.43 16.48
C PRO A 802 -13.68 14.04 16.56
N CYS A 803 -14.98 14.02 16.85
CA CYS A 803 -15.83 12.83 16.75
C CYS A 803 -16.07 12.43 15.29
N GLN A 804 -15.04 11.86 14.66
CA GLN A 804 -15.09 11.32 13.29
C GLN A 804 -14.41 9.95 13.20
N PRO A 805 -14.95 8.90 13.85
CA PRO A 805 -14.48 7.54 13.66
C PRO A 805 -14.75 7.09 12.22
N ARG A 806 -13.72 6.62 11.52
CA ARG A 806 -13.86 6.03 10.18
C ARG A 806 -14.13 4.55 10.35
N ILE A 807 -15.26 4.10 9.81
CA ILE A 807 -15.70 2.70 9.82
C ILE A 807 -15.82 2.23 8.38
N SER A 808 -15.18 1.12 8.03
CA SER A 808 -15.41 0.41 6.78
C SER A 808 -15.73 -1.05 7.07
N ILE A 809 -16.59 -1.65 6.23
CA ILE A 809 -17.08 -3.02 6.40
C ILE A 809 -16.66 -3.80 5.16
N ARG A 810 -15.94 -4.89 5.35
CA ARG A 810 -15.69 -5.93 4.34
C ARG A 810 -16.43 -7.19 4.76
N THR A 811 -17.03 -7.89 3.81
CA THR A 811 -17.86 -9.07 4.09
C THR A 811 -17.83 -10.04 2.92
N ASN A 812 -18.16 -11.31 3.17
CA ASN A 812 -18.40 -12.33 2.15
C ASN A 812 -19.91 -12.49 1.83
N THR A 813 -20.76 -11.58 2.30
CA THR A 813 -22.13 -11.40 1.78
C THR A 813 -22.10 -10.67 0.44
N THR A 814 -23.12 -10.90 -0.38
CA THR A 814 -23.26 -10.23 -1.68
C THR A 814 -24.00 -8.90 -1.48
N ASP A 815 -23.30 -7.79 -1.63
CA ASP A 815 -23.86 -6.44 -1.51
C ASP A 815 -24.23 -5.89 -2.89
N VAL A 816 -25.51 -5.57 -3.10
CA VAL A 816 -26.00 -4.90 -4.31
C VAL A 816 -26.71 -3.61 -3.88
N GLY A 817 -26.11 -2.46 -4.18
CA GLY A 817 -26.71 -1.15 -3.91
C GLY A 817 -26.85 -0.77 -2.43
N GLY A 818 -26.02 -1.34 -1.54
CA GLY A 818 -26.10 -1.11 -0.09
C GLY A 818 -27.05 -2.08 0.63
N ARG A 819 -27.33 -3.24 0.03
CA ARG A 819 -28.21 -4.28 0.56
C ARG A 819 -27.49 -5.63 0.52
N TYR A 820 -27.38 -6.27 1.68
CA TYR A 820 -26.77 -7.59 1.81
C TYR A 820 -27.75 -8.72 1.50
N TYR A 821 -27.40 -9.58 0.55
CA TYR A 821 -28.13 -10.80 0.22
C TYR A 821 -27.49 -11.98 0.95
N MET A 822 -28.27 -12.68 1.77
CA MET A 822 -27.77 -13.69 2.71
C MET A 822 -28.66 -14.93 2.79
N GLU A 823 -28.08 -16.12 2.72
CA GLU A 823 -28.80 -17.39 2.89
C GLU A 823 -29.05 -17.66 4.38
N PRO A 824 -30.31 -17.93 4.80
CA PRO A 824 -30.60 -18.32 6.18
C PRO A 824 -29.79 -19.53 6.65
N GLY A 825 -29.22 -19.46 7.85
CA GLY A 825 -28.40 -20.52 8.44
C GLY A 825 -26.95 -20.60 7.94
N LYS A 826 -26.57 -19.86 6.89
CA LYS A 826 -25.18 -19.78 6.42
C LYS A 826 -24.42 -18.73 7.25
N VAL A 827 -23.20 -19.06 7.67
CA VAL A 827 -22.34 -18.14 8.42
C VAL A 827 -21.63 -17.19 7.45
N TYR A 828 -21.72 -15.89 7.73
CA TYR A 828 -21.07 -14.83 6.98
C TYR A 828 -20.08 -14.07 7.86
N GLU A 829 -18.92 -13.72 7.29
CA GLU A 829 -17.89 -12.91 7.95
C GLU A 829 -18.14 -11.42 7.66
N PHE A 830 -17.97 -10.60 8.69
CA PHE A 830 -17.97 -9.14 8.63
C PHE A 830 -16.69 -8.62 9.29
N THR A 831 -15.67 -8.34 8.48
CA THR A 831 -14.44 -7.64 8.91
C THR A 831 -14.74 -6.13 8.98
N VAL A 832 -14.91 -5.60 10.20
CA VAL A 832 -15.09 -4.16 10.42
C VAL A 832 -13.73 -3.53 10.70
N SER A 833 -13.30 -2.60 9.85
CA SER A 833 -12.13 -1.76 10.12
C SER A 833 -12.58 -0.46 10.78
N LEU A 834 -11.96 -0.11 11.90
CA LEU A 834 -12.24 1.07 12.70
C LEU A 834 -10.95 1.90 12.82
N ALA A 835 -11.03 3.21 12.54
CA ALA A 835 -9.98 4.17 12.83
C ALA A 835 -10.54 5.36 13.60
N VAL A 836 -10.08 5.53 14.84
CA VAL A 836 -10.44 6.61 15.76
C VAL A 836 -9.30 7.62 15.79
N PRO A 837 -9.50 8.89 15.35
CA PRO A 837 -8.42 9.88 15.27
C PRO A 837 -7.76 10.22 16.62
N TRP A 838 -8.48 10.07 17.73
CA TRP A 838 -7.97 10.25 19.08
C TRP A 838 -8.71 9.34 20.06
N ALA A 839 -8.08 8.28 20.54
CA ALA A 839 -8.66 7.34 21.50
C ALA A 839 -8.18 7.67 22.93
N TYR A 840 -9.11 8.13 23.78
CA TYR A 840 -8.83 8.61 25.14
C TYR A 840 -9.88 8.17 26.18
N THR A 841 -10.96 7.51 25.76
CA THR A 841 -12.00 6.92 26.61
C THR A 841 -12.26 5.46 26.21
N ASN A 842 -12.97 4.71 27.05
CA ASN A 842 -13.41 3.36 26.69
C ASN A 842 -14.40 3.41 25.52
N MET A 843 -14.24 2.48 24.57
CA MET A 843 -15.03 2.43 23.34
C MET A 843 -15.82 1.12 23.23
N ARG A 844 -16.94 1.16 22.51
CA ARG A 844 -17.73 0.01 22.10
C ARG A 844 -17.74 -0.06 20.58
N LEU A 845 -17.49 -1.23 20.03
CA LEU A 845 -17.86 -1.56 18.64
C LEU A 845 -18.80 -2.76 18.69
N SER A 846 -19.99 -2.63 18.12
CA SER A 846 -20.99 -3.70 18.10
C SER A 846 -21.55 -3.94 16.71
N LEU A 847 -21.82 -5.20 16.38
CA LEU A 847 -22.62 -5.59 15.23
C LEU A 847 -23.89 -6.28 15.73
N SER A 848 -25.04 -5.82 15.27
CA SER A 848 -26.34 -6.39 15.56
C SER A 848 -27.13 -6.72 14.29
N VAL A 849 -28.06 -7.66 14.42
CA VAL A 849 -29.09 -7.97 13.42
C VAL A 849 -30.47 -7.94 14.08
N ASP A 850 -31.51 -7.71 13.29
CA ASP A 850 -32.90 -7.76 13.74
C ASP A 850 -33.38 -9.20 13.99
N SER A 851 -32.84 -10.17 13.26
CA SER A 851 -33.08 -11.60 13.46
C SER A 851 -31.85 -12.42 13.04
N GLY A 852 -31.53 -13.48 13.77
CA GLY A 852 -30.30 -14.26 13.60
C GLY A 852 -29.37 -14.20 14.81
N THR A 853 -28.18 -14.79 14.68
CA THR A 853 -27.13 -14.75 15.71
C THR A 853 -25.90 -14.00 15.22
N VAL A 854 -25.20 -13.35 16.14
CA VAL A 854 -23.92 -12.69 15.90
C VAL A 854 -22.91 -13.13 16.96
N THR A 855 -21.73 -13.56 16.55
CA THR A 855 -20.59 -13.84 17.45
C THR A 855 -19.41 -12.93 17.15
N ALA A 856 -18.65 -12.59 18.18
CA ALA A 856 -17.38 -11.87 18.06
C ALA A 856 -16.29 -12.86 17.63
N GLY A 857 -15.54 -12.49 16.59
CA GLY A 857 -14.40 -13.25 16.08
C GLY A 857 -13.06 -12.69 16.56
N THR A 858 -12.04 -12.84 15.70
CA THR A 858 -10.71 -12.27 15.92
C THR A 858 -10.72 -10.74 15.85
N TYR A 859 -9.74 -10.12 16.49
CA TYR A 859 -9.50 -8.68 16.41
C TYR A 859 -8.00 -8.38 16.31
N SER A 860 -7.67 -7.16 15.89
CA SER A 860 -6.32 -6.61 15.93
C SER A 860 -6.42 -5.09 16.16
N THR A 861 -5.50 -4.52 16.93
CA THR A 861 -5.45 -3.08 17.26
C THR A 861 -4.03 -2.54 17.12
N SER A 862 -3.93 -1.30 16.65
CA SER A 862 -2.68 -0.56 16.47
C SER A 862 -2.86 0.89 16.93
N PRO A 863 -2.26 1.31 18.06
CA PRO A 863 -1.46 0.52 18.99
C PRO A 863 -2.26 -0.65 19.62
N PRO A 864 -1.58 -1.71 20.10
CA PRO A 864 -2.25 -2.79 20.81
C PRO A 864 -2.88 -2.27 22.11
N VAL A 865 -4.14 -2.62 22.33
CA VAL A 865 -4.93 -2.25 23.52
C VAL A 865 -5.77 -3.43 23.99
N SER A 866 -6.20 -3.42 25.25
CA SER A 866 -7.08 -4.46 25.80
C SER A 866 -8.45 -4.43 25.12
N VAL A 867 -8.87 -5.58 24.60
CA VAL A 867 -10.19 -5.75 23.98
C VAL A 867 -10.91 -6.97 24.56
N THR A 868 -12.12 -6.74 25.08
CA THR A 868 -12.99 -7.79 25.61
C THR A 868 -14.14 -8.06 24.62
N PRO A 869 -14.13 -9.19 23.88
CA PRO A 869 -15.26 -9.60 23.06
C PRO A 869 -16.43 -10.14 23.91
N THR A 870 -17.67 -9.88 23.49
CA THR A 870 -18.86 -10.55 23.99
C THR A 870 -19.83 -10.86 22.85
N SER A 871 -20.58 -11.95 22.97
CA SER A 871 -21.58 -12.40 22.00
C SER A 871 -22.87 -12.82 22.71
N GLY A 872 -24.01 -12.29 22.30
CA GLY A 872 -25.30 -12.59 22.92
C GLY A 872 -26.45 -12.48 21.93
N GLY A 873 -26.97 -13.63 21.49
CA GLY A 873 -28.08 -13.71 20.53
C GLY A 873 -27.76 -12.95 19.24
N SER A 874 -28.61 -11.99 18.90
CA SER A 874 -28.51 -11.17 17.69
C SER A 874 -27.54 -9.99 17.77
N THR A 875 -26.68 -9.90 18.81
CA THR A 875 -25.68 -8.82 18.92
C THR A 875 -24.37 -9.32 19.53
N ALA A 876 -23.25 -8.97 18.90
CA ALA A 876 -21.91 -9.10 19.46
C ALA A 876 -21.24 -7.73 19.63
N ARG A 877 -20.28 -7.65 20.56
CA ARG A 877 -19.64 -6.40 20.99
C ARG A 877 -18.16 -6.64 21.26
N PHE A 878 -17.33 -5.66 20.94
CA PHE A 878 -15.98 -5.51 21.45
C PHE A 878 -15.95 -4.27 22.35
N TYR A 879 -15.53 -4.46 23.60
CA TYR A 879 -15.21 -3.37 24.53
C TYR A 879 -13.71 -3.11 24.43
N ILE A 880 -13.31 -1.89 24.09
CA ILE A 880 -11.95 -1.54 23.69
C ILE A 880 -11.44 -0.46 24.66
N SER A 881 -10.32 -0.72 25.35
CA SER A 881 -9.68 0.29 26.19
C SER A 881 -8.98 1.36 25.34
N PRO A 882 -8.88 2.62 25.80
CA PRO A 882 -8.01 3.59 25.15
C PRO A 882 -6.53 3.17 25.29
N PRO A 883 -5.65 3.57 24.35
CA PRO A 883 -4.21 3.48 24.55
C PRO A 883 -3.75 4.44 25.66
N SER A 884 -2.62 4.10 26.29
CA SER A 884 -1.92 4.97 27.24
C SER A 884 -0.48 5.19 26.76
N PRO A 885 -0.05 6.44 26.47
CA PRO A 885 -0.86 7.66 26.42
C PRO A 885 -1.90 7.62 25.28
N ALA A 886 -2.89 8.53 25.35
CA ALA A 886 -3.89 8.66 24.31
C ALA A 886 -3.25 9.07 22.97
N GLN A 887 -3.74 8.47 21.89
CA GLN A 887 -3.21 8.60 20.53
C GLN A 887 -4.26 8.07 19.52
N PRO A 888 -4.05 8.19 18.20
CA PRO A 888 -4.93 7.57 17.21
C PRO A 888 -4.96 6.04 17.38
N LEU A 889 -6.12 5.42 17.19
CA LEU A 889 -6.30 3.97 17.28
C LEU A 889 -6.90 3.42 15.98
N GLY A 890 -6.15 2.58 15.29
CA GLY A 890 -6.66 1.71 14.23
C GLY A 890 -6.96 0.31 14.75
N GLY A 891 -7.90 -0.39 14.11
CA GLY A 891 -8.13 -1.81 14.39
C GLY A 891 -9.05 -2.49 13.39
N THR A 892 -8.99 -3.80 13.35
CA THR A 892 -9.88 -4.68 12.58
C THR A 892 -10.58 -5.64 13.53
N PHE A 893 -11.89 -5.79 13.37
CA PHE A 893 -12.75 -6.55 14.27
C PHE A 893 -13.65 -7.46 13.43
N VAL A 894 -13.51 -8.77 13.58
CA VAL A 894 -14.30 -9.76 12.86
C VAL A 894 -15.57 -10.06 13.64
N PHE A 895 -16.70 -10.08 12.95
CA PHE A 895 -17.96 -10.60 13.44
C PHE A 895 -18.43 -11.73 12.53
N TYR A 896 -19.02 -12.77 13.09
CA TYR A 896 -19.69 -13.82 12.32
C TYR A 896 -21.20 -13.70 12.50
N VAL A 897 -21.94 -13.62 11.39
CA VAL A 897 -23.39 -13.42 11.34
C VAL A 897 -24.04 -14.67 10.77
N THR A 898 -25.04 -15.22 11.46
CA THR A 898 -25.88 -16.31 10.95
C THR A 898 -27.33 -15.81 10.87
N PRO A 899 -27.83 -15.46 9.68
CA PRO A 899 -29.15 -14.87 9.51
C PRO A 899 -30.26 -15.93 9.50
N THR A 900 -31.50 -15.47 9.67
CA THR A 900 -32.73 -16.27 9.53
C THR A 900 -33.48 -15.87 8.26
N SER A 901 -34.62 -16.52 7.98
CA SER A 901 -35.54 -16.08 6.94
C SER A 901 -36.20 -14.71 7.20
N SER A 902 -36.00 -14.13 8.39
CA SER A 902 -36.56 -12.84 8.81
C SER A 902 -35.51 -11.75 9.07
N THR A 903 -34.23 -11.97 8.73
CA THR A 903 -33.21 -10.91 8.82
C THR A 903 -33.44 -9.85 7.75
N SER A 904 -33.80 -8.63 8.17
CA SER A 904 -34.07 -7.48 7.30
C SER A 904 -33.06 -6.34 7.44
N SER A 905 -32.19 -6.34 8.47
CA SER A 905 -31.09 -5.37 8.55
C SER A 905 -29.88 -5.83 9.38
N VAL A 906 -28.71 -5.31 9.00
CA VAL A 906 -27.44 -5.44 9.75
C VAL A 906 -27.00 -4.05 10.17
N GLU A 907 -26.71 -3.84 11.45
CA GLU A 907 -26.23 -2.58 12.00
C GLU A 907 -24.84 -2.75 12.64
N VAL A 908 -23.87 -1.94 12.21
CA VAL A 908 -22.57 -1.78 12.87
C VAL A 908 -22.57 -0.42 13.56
N ARG A 909 -22.30 -0.40 14.86
CA ARG A 909 -22.38 0.78 15.72
C ARG A 909 -21.12 0.91 16.58
N TYR A 910 -20.48 2.07 16.49
CA TYR A 910 -19.38 2.51 17.34
C TYR A 910 -19.89 3.54 18.35
N GLU A 911 -19.41 3.47 19.59
CA GLU A 911 -19.70 4.42 20.66
C GLU A 911 -18.45 4.67 21.51
N SER A 912 -18.30 5.87 22.08
CA SER A 912 -17.25 6.16 23.07
C SER A 912 -17.79 6.81 24.34
N ASP A 913 -17.17 6.45 25.47
CA ASP A 913 -17.48 6.85 26.84
C ASP A 913 -18.84 6.33 27.37
N PHE A 914 -18.83 5.65 28.52
CA PHE A 914 -20.02 5.00 29.11
C PHE A 914 -20.57 5.79 30.30
N THR A 915 -20.83 7.07 30.11
CA THR A 915 -21.32 7.94 31.21
C THR A 915 -22.84 7.90 31.35
N PRO A 916 -23.41 8.24 32.54
CA PRO A 916 -24.85 8.45 32.71
C PRO A 916 -25.45 9.51 31.77
N ASN A 917 -24.62 10.43 31.26
CA ASN A 917 -25.02 11.49 30.34
C ASN A 917 -24.98 11.05 28.86
N GLY A 918 -24.71 9.77 28.59
CA GLY A 918 -24.65 9.19 27.25
C GLY A 918 -23.23 9.10 26.66
N PRO A 919 -23.12 8.51 25.46
CA PRO A 919 -21.85 8.38 24.72
C PRO A 919 -21.44 9.70 24.06
N ARG A 920 -20.17 10.10 24.24
CA ARG A 920 -19.60 11.34 23.67
C ARG A 920 -19.49 11.34 22.15
N CYS A 921 -19.41 10.16 21.55
CA CYS A 921 -19.32 9.99 20.11
C CYS A 921 -20.04 8.71 19.71
N VAL A 922 -20.83 8.78 18.64
CA VAL A 922 -21.57 7.63 18.08
C VAL A 922 -21.43 7.67 16.56
N SER A 923 -21.24 6.50 15.94
CA SER A 923 -21.33 6.35 14.49
C SER A 923 -21.95 5.00 14.15
N THR A 924 -22.94 5.01 13.27
CA THR A 924 -23.77 3.85 12.96
C THR A 924 -23.87 3.66 11.44
N ILE A 925 -23.51 2.47 10.96
CA ILE A 925 -23.74 2.02 9.59
C ILE A 925 -24.77 0.91 9.64
N ARG A 926 -26.02 1.23 9.26
CA ARG A 926 -27.08 0.24 9.06
C ARG A 926 -27.28 -0.02 7.58
N ARG A 927 -27.30 -1.30 7.18
CA ARG A 927 -27.66 -1.73 5.82
C ARG A 927 -28.85 -2.68 5.86
N ASN A 928 -29.65 -2.64 4.80
CA ASN A 928 -30.76 -3.56 4.65
C ASN A 928 -30.23 -4.95 4.29
N ALA A 929 -30.90 -5.98 4.78
CA ALA A 929 -30.65 -7.37 4.43
C ALA A 929 -31.81 -7.91 3.59
N THR A 930 -31.57 -9.00 2.87
CA THR A 930 -32.62 -9.80 2.25
C THR A 930 -32.22 -11.27 2.36
N ALA A 931 -33.03 -12.03 3.10
CA ALA A 931 -32.91 -13.48 3.19
C ALA A 931 -33.11 -14.11 1.80
N LEU A 932 -32.12 -14.88 1.34
CA LEU A 932 -32.14 -15.61 0.07
C LEU A 932 -32.97 -16.89 0.21
N ILE A 933 -34.23 -16.81 -0.20
CA ILE A 933 -35.26 -17.84 -0.05
C ILE A 933 -35.62 -18.38 -1.44
N CYS A 934 -35.62 -19.70 -1.53
CA CYS A 934 -36.12 -20.47 -2.66
C CYS A 934 -37.24 -21.38 -2.12
N LYS A 935 -38.50 -20.99 -2.35
CA LYS A 935 -39.69 -21.83 -2.16
C LYS A 935 -40.70 -21.56 -3.29
N PRO A 936 -40.36 -21.93 -4.54
CA PRO A 936 -41.22 -21.70 -5.70
C PRO A 936 -42.40 -22.68 -5.71
N GLU A 937 -43.52 -22.24 -6.26
CA GLU A 937 -44.67 -23.08 -6.59
C GLU A 937 -44.76 -23.20 -8.11
N ILE A 938 -44.57 -24.41 -8.66
CA ILE A 938 -44.45 -24.62 -10.11
C ILE A 938 -45.65 -25.41 -10.62
N LYS A 939 -46.34 -24.88 -11.63
CA LYS A 939 -47.40 -25.57 -12.37
C LYS A 939 -47.06 -25.60 -13.86
N LEU A 940 -47.24 -26.76 -14.49
CA LEU A 940 -47.18 -26.91 -15.94
C LEU A 940 -48.60 -26.97 -16.53
N ASP A 941 -48.77 -26.37 -17.69
CA ASP A 941 -49.95 -26.51 -18.55
C ASP A 941 -49.50 -26.73 -20.02
N THR A 942 -50.27 -27.43 -20.83
CA THR A 942 -49.87 -27.84 -22.19
C THR A 942 -51.05 -28.26 -23.07
N ASN A 943 -50.90 -28.12 -24.39
CA ASN A 943 -51.82 -28.70 -25.38
C ASN A 943 -51.49 -30.16 -25.74
N ALA A 944 -50.44 -30.77 -25.16
CA ALA A 944 -50.16 -32.20 -25.28
C ALA A 944 -51.13 -33.05 -24.44
N THR A 945 -51.28 -34.35 -24.78
CA THR A 945 -52.15 -35.24 -23.98
C THR A 945 -51.42 -35.66 -22.71
N VAL A 946 -51.81 -35.08 -21.56
CA VAL A 946 -51.28 -35.47 -20.24
C VAL A 946 -51.88 -36.81 -19.82
N VAL A 947 -51.02 -37.80 -19.58
CA VAL A 947 -51.40 -39.17 -19.13
C VAL A 947 -51.40 -39.29 -17.61
N GLY A 948 -50.58 -38.48 -16.94
CA GLY A 948 -50.51 -38.42 -15.48
C GLY A 948 -49.45 -37.45 -14.98
N ALA A 949 -49.53 -37.11 -13.69
CA ALA A 949 -48.50 -36.35 -12.99
C ALA A 949 -48.22 -37.03 -11.64
N SER A 950 -46.94 -37.17 -11.28
CA SER A 950 -46.49 -37.77 -10.03
C SER A 950 -45.33 -36.96 -9.46
N GLY A 951 -45.55 -36.33 -8.31
CA GLY A 951 -44.64 -35.31 -7.76
C GLY A 951 -44.31 -34.24 -8.80
N ASN A 952 -43.01 -34.00 -9.02
CA ASN A 952 -42.52 -33.05 -10.01
C ASN A 952 -42.34 -33.66 -11.42
N THR A 953 -42.96 -34.81 -11.72
CA THR A 953 -42.87 -35.47 -13.04
C THR A 953 -44.22 -35.50 -13.75
N TYR A 954 -44.29 -34.88 -14.94
CA TYR A 954 -45.46 -34.90 -15.82
C TYR A 954 -45.22 -35.89 -16.96
N SER A 955 -46.22 -36.73 -17.30
CA SER A 955 -46.16 -37.66 -18.43
C SER A 955 -47.08 -37.21 -19.55
N ILE A 956 -46.56 -36.98 -20.76
CA ILE A 956 -47.29 -36.45 -21.91
C ILE A 956 -47.06 -37.28 -23.19
N VAL A 957 -48.07 -37.36 -24.05
CA VAL A 957 -47.98 -38.00 -25.38
C VAL A 957 -48.03 -36.94 -26.48
N ILE A 958 -47.14 -37.06 -27.47
CA ILE A 958 -46.97 -36.11 -28.58
C ILE A 958 -46.76 -36.81 -29.94
N ASP A 959 -47.11 -36.13 -31.03
CA ASP A 959 -46.76 -36.55 -32.40
C ASP A 959 -45.30 -36.17 -32.73
N PRO A 960 -44.47 -37.12 -33.22
CA PRO A 960 -43.17 -36.80 -33.82
C PRO A 960 -43.29 -35.77 -34.94
N GLY A 961 -42.41 -34.77 -34.93
CA GLY A 961 -42.38 -33.64 -35.87
C GLY A 961 -43.36 -32.51 -35.55
N ALA A 962 -44.37 -32.70 -34.69
CA ALA A 962 -45.37 -31.68 -34.40
C ALA A 962 -44.97 -30.78 -33.20
N PRO A 963 -45.24 -29.46 -33.27
CA PRO A 963 -44.97 -28.53 -32.17
C PRO A 963 -46.09 -28.47 -31.13
N TYR A 964 -45.71 -28.59 -29.86
CA TYR A 964 -46.60 -28.47 -28.69
C TYR A 964 -46.19 -27.28 -27.83
N GLY A 965 -47.17 -26.62 -27.19
CA GLY A 965 -46.94 -25.54 -26.25
C GLY A 965 -46.76 -26.07 -24.82
N LEU A 966 -45.77 -25.55 -24.11
CA LEU A 966 -45.59 -25.72 -22.66
C LEU A 966 -45.70 -24.34 -22.00
N THR A 967 -46.67 -24.18 -21.12
CA THR A 967 -46.88 -22.97 -20.32
C THR A 967 -46.49 -23.28 -18.88
N LEU A 968 -45.39 -22.69 -18.40
CA LEU A 968 -44.89 -22.88 -17.05
C LEU A 968 -45.26 -21.67 -16.19
N TYR A 969 -45.97 -21.91 -15.09
CA TYR A 969 -46.30 -20.89 -14.10
C TYR A 969 -45.42 -21.06 -12.86
N ILE A 970 -44.74 -19.99 -12.43
CA ILE A 970 -43.89 -19.94 -11.24
C ILE A 970 -44.47 -18.93 -10.24
N GLY A 971 -44.99 -19.43 -9.12
CA GLY A 971 -45.41 -18.70 -7.93
C GLY A 971 -44.51 -18.97 -6.72
N GLY A 972 -45.06 -18.88 -5.52
CA GLY A 972 -44.33 -19.06 -4.26
C GLY A 972 -43.44 -17.86 -3.88
N VAL A 973 -42.41 -18.12 -3.06
CA VAL A 973 -41.46 -17.12 -2.54
C VAL A 973 -40.09 -17.30 -3.17
N LEU A 974 -39.64 -16.28 -3.91
CA LEU A 974 -38.35 -16.26 -4.57
C LEU A 974 -37.68 -14.88 -4.43
N THR A 975 -36.65 -14.80 -3.59
CA THR A 975 -35.98 -13.53 -3.22
C THR A 975 -34.53 -13.42 -3.69
N TYR A 976 -34.03 -14.41 -4.44
CA TYR A 976 -32.74 -14.34 -5.12
C TYR A 976 -32.76 -13.22 -6.18
N PRO A 977 -31.71 -12.39 -6.31
CA PRO A 977 -31.68 -11.30 -7.28
C PRO A 977 -31.53 -11.77 -8.74
N ALA A 978 -31.01 -12.97 -8.99
CA ALA A 978 -31.01 -13.61 -10.31
C ALA A 978 -31.77 -14.94 -10.28
N ALA A 979 -32.60 -15.19 -11.29
CA ALA A 979 -33.27 -16.47 -11.50
C ALA A 979 -33.55 -16.74 -13.00
N LEU A 980 -33.42 -18.01 -13.40
CA LEU A 980 -33.53 -18.47 -14.79
C LEU A 980 -34.20 -19.85 -14.80
N TRP A 981 -35.22 -20.06 -15.61
CA TRP A 981 -35.66 -21.41 -15.95
C TRP A 981 -34.82 -21.92 -17.13
N ARG A 982 -34.33 -23.16 -17.05
CA ARG A 982 -33.55 -23.80 -18.13
C ARG A 982 -33.98 -25.25 -18.35
N TRP A 983 -34.25 -25.59 -19.59
CA TRP A 983 -34.50 -26.95 -20.06
C TRP A 983 -33.19 -27.64 -20.48
N TYR A 984 -33.16 -28.96 -20.32
CA TYR A 984 -32.03 -29.83 -20.68
C TYR A 984 -32.54 -30.96 -21.58
N PRO A 985 -32.86 -30.67 -22.87
CA PRO A 985 -33.45 -31.65 -23.76
C PRO A 985 -32.46 -32.78 -24.12
N PRO A 986 -32.90 -34.04 -24.13
CA PRO A 986 -32.11 -35.15 -24.65
C PRO A 986 -32.04 -35.11 -26.20
N PRO A 987 -31.12 -35.86 -26.83
CA PRO A 987 -31.06 -36.00 -28.28
C PRO A 987 -32.41 -36.42 -28.87
N GLY A 988 -32.84 -35.73 -29.93
CA GLY A 988 -34.14 -35.96 -30.58
C GLY A 988 -35.32 -35.18 -29.97
N VAL A 989 -35.11 -34.38 -28.91
CA VAL A 989 -36.08 -33.40 -28.41
C VAL A 989 -35.50 -31.99 -28.59
N SER A 990 -36.34 -31.01 -28.90
CA SER A 990 -35.96 -29.58 -28.81
C SER A 990 -37.02 -28.75 -28.12
N VAL A 991 -36.56 -27.74 -27.38
CA VAL A 991 -37.41 -26.79 -26.66
C VAL A 991 -36.93 -25.37 -26.95
N THR A 992 -37.85 -24.49 -27.38
CA THR A 992 -37.52 -23.11 -27.75
C THR A 992 -38.41 -22.11 -26.98
N PRO A 993 -37.83 -21.09 -26.31
CA PRO A 993 -36.41 -20.95 -26.00
C PRO A 993 -35.93 -22.03 -25.01
N ILE A 994 -34.64 -22.41 -25.04
CA ILE A 994 -34.11 -23.43 -24.11
C ILE A 994 -34.05 -22.93 -22.65
N SER A 995 -34.05 -21.61 -22.44
CA SER A 995 -34.13 -20.98 -21.13
C SER A 995 -34.91 -19.66 -21.20
N SER A 996 -35.46 -19.22 -20.06
CA SER A 996 -36.17 -17.94 -19.94
C SER A 996 -35.99 -17.33 -18.56
N PRO A 997 -35.68 -16.02 -18.44
CA PRO A 997 -35.41 -15.37 -17.16
C PRO A 997 -36.67 -15.24 -16.30
N VAL A 998 -36.51 -15.42 -14.98
CA VAL A 998 -37.59 -15.23 -14.01
C VAL A 998 -37.42 -13.87 -13.35
N LEU A 999 -38.30 -12.93 -13.70
CA LEU A 999 -38.25 -11.56 -13.16
C LEU A 999 -38.65 -11.55 -11.69
N ASN A 1000 -37.67 -11.31 -10.82
CA ASN A 1000 -37.84 -11.26 -9.38
C ASN A 1000 -38.07 -9.81 -8.88
N PRO A 1001 -38.79 -9.61 -7.76
CA PRO A 1001 -39.42 -10.63 -6.93
C PRO A 1001 -40.63 -11.32 -7.60
N VAL A 1002 -40.92 -12.52 -7.12
CA VAL A 1002 -42.22 -13.19 -7.21
C VAL A 1002 -42.81 -13.10 -5.79
N PRO A 1003 -44.03 -12.57 -5.57
CA PRO A 1003 -45.15 -12.40 -6.52
C PRO A 1003 -45.11 -11.11 -7.37
N PRO A 1004 -45.99 -10.95 -8.38
CA PRO A 1004 -47.01 -11.91 -8.85
C PRO A 1004 -46.42 -13.11 -9.58
N MET A 1005 -47.25 -14.14 -9.77
CA MET A 1005 -46.91 -15.36 -10.51
C MET A 1005 -46.36 -15.02 -11.91
N ARG A 1006 -45.26 -15.68 -12.31
CA ARG A 1006 -44.62 -15.49 -13.62
C ARG A 1006 -45.02 -16.62 -14.57
N THR A 1007 -45.34 -16.28 -15.81
CA THR A 1007 -45.68 -17.23 -16.87
C THR A 1007 -44.55 -17.27 -17.89
N LEU A 1008 -44.03 -18.46 -18.19
CA LEU A 1008 -42.99 -18.69 -19.19
C LEU A 1008 -43.54 -19.65 -20.26
N ASN A 1009 -43.50 -19.23 -21.53
CA ASN A 1009 -44.03 -20.01 -22.64
C ASN A 1009 -42.88 -20.64 -23.44
N TYR A 1010 -43.03 -21.91 -23.81
CA TYR A 1010 -42.08 -22.65 -24.63
C TYR A 1010 -42.79 -23.44 -25.72
N LEU A 1011 -42.09 -23.67 -26.84
CA LEU A 1011 -42.46 -24.63 -27.87
C LEU A 1011 -41.61 -25.90 -27.71
N LEU A 1012 -42.23 -27.06 -27.90
CA LEU A 1012 -41.66 -28.39 -27.70
C LEU A 1012 -41.88 -29.24 -28.97
N THR A 1013 -40.84 -29.93 -29.43
CA THR A 1013 -40.91 -30.92 -30.52
C THR A 1013 -40.05 -32.14 -30.21
N ALA A 1014 -40.43 -33.31 -30.73
CA ALA A 1014 -39.58 -34.50 -30.81
C ALA A 1014 -39.39 -34.91 -32.28
N THR A 1015 -38.17 -35.27 -32.69
CA THR A 1015 -37.82 -35.53 -34.10
C THR A 1015 -38.16 -36.94 -34.58
N GLY A 1016 -38.47 -37.85 -33.66
CA GLY A 1016 -38.80 -39.25 -33.96
C GLY A 1016 -39.65 -39.89 -32.86
N PRO A 1017 -40.17 -41.10 -33.09
CA PRO A 1017 -40.86 -41.87 -32.06
C PRO A 1017 -39.88 -42.39 -31.00
N GLY A 1018 -40.30 -42.39 -29.74
CA GLY A 1018 -39.48 -42.82 -28.61
C GLY A 1018 -39.98 -42.26 -27.27
N THR A 1019 -39.41 -42.77 -26.18
CA THR A 1019 -39.65 -42.25 -24.83
C THR A 1019 -38.48 -41.40 -24.40
N TYR A 1020 -38.74 -40.14 -24.05
CA TYR A 1020 -37.73 -39.15 -23.68
C TYR A 1020 -37.97 -38.63 -22.25
N LEU A 1021 -36.91 -38.16 -21.60
CA LEU A 1021 -36.99 -37.45 -20.33
C LEU A 1021 -36.39 -36.05 -20.50
N LEU A 1022 -37.20 -35.02 -20.26
CA LEU A 1022 -36.85 -33.61 -20.36
C LEU A 1022 -36.84 -32.98 -18.96
N PRO A 1023 -35.67 -32.95 -18.27
CA PRO A 1023 -35.52 -32.17 -17.05
C PRO A 1023 -35.48 -30.67 -17.34
N GLY A 1024 -36.18 -29.90 -16.51
CA GLY A 1024 -36.15 -28.44 -16.42
C GLY A 1024 -35.79 -28.01 -15.00
N ARG A 1025 -34.97 -26.97 -14.89
CA ARG A 1025 -34.44 -26.46 -13.62
C ARG A 1025 -34.72 -24.98 -13.48
N LEU A 1026 -35.21 -24.58 -12.30
CA LEU A 1026 -35.09 -23.20 -11.83
C LEU A 1026 -33.71 -23.03 -11.21
N LEU A 1027 -32.86 -22.26 -11.87
CA LEU A 1027 -31.53 -21.89 -11.40
C LEU A 1027 -31.62 -20.50 -10.75
N VAL A 1028 -30.93 -20.30 -9.63
CA VAL A 1028 -30.87 -19.02 -8.89
C VAL A 1028 -29.45 -18.55 -8.63
N GLY A 1029 -29.28 -17.25 -8.46
CA GLY A 1029 -28.00 -16.60 -8.21
C GLY A 1029 -28.16 -15.40 -7.28
N ASP A 1030 -27.15 -15.18 -6.46
CA ASP A 1030 -27.05 -14.05 -5.52
C ASP A 1030 -26.44 -12.79 -6.14
N VAL A 1031 -25.78 -12.91 -7.31
CA VAL A 1031 -25.26 -11.77 -8.10
C VAL A 1031 -26.18 -11.49 -9.30
N PRO A 1032 -26.71 -10.27 -9.49
CA PRO A 1032 -27.44 -9.88 -10.69
C PRO A 1032 -26.58 -9.96 -11.96
N GLY A 1033 -27.19 -10.33 -13.10
CA GLY A 1033 -26.53 -10.34 -14.41
C GLY A 1033 -25.56 -11.51 -14.66
N VAL A 1034 -25.11 -12.21 -13.61
CA VAL A 1034 -24.41 -13.49 -13.73
C VAL A 1034 -25.42 -14.59 -14.06
N VAL A 1035 -25.05 -15.53 -14.94
CA VAL A 1035 -25.89 -16.70 -15.24
C VAL A 1035 -26.01 -17.56 -13.98
N PRO A 1036 -27.20 -17.82 -13.44
CA PRO A 1036 -27.35 -18.57 -12.22
C PRO A 1036 -27.11 -20.08 -12.45
N GLU A 1037 -26.44 -20.72 -11.50
CA GLU A 1037 -26.13 -22.17 -11.55
C GLU A 1037 -26.72 -22.97 -10.38
N LYS A 1038 -27.07 -22.32 -9.26
CA LYS A 1038 -27.59 -23.01 -8.08
C LYS A 1038 -29.01 -23.51 -8.35
N ILE A 1039 -29.21 -24.83 -8.29
CA ILE A 1039 -30.54 -25.43 -8.49
C ILE A 1039 -31.44 -25.05 -7.30
N CYS A 1040 -32.56 -24.40 -7.59
CA CYS A 1040 -33.61 -24.04 -6.63
C CYS A 1040 -34.76 -25.03 -6.67
N ALA A 1041 -35.21 -25.43 -7.87
CA ALA A 1041 -36.23 -26.45 -8.05
C ALA A 1041 -36.05 -27.18 -9.38
N GLU A 1042 -36.57 -28.41 -9.46
CA GLU A 1042 -36.56 -29.24 -10.66
C GLU A 1042 -37.98 -29.70 -11.02
N LEU A 1043 -38.22 -29.85 -12.32
CA LEU A 1043 -39.42 -30.41 -12.94
C LEU A 1043 -38.96 -31.36 -14.04
N SER A 1044 -39.56 -32.54 -14.16
CA SER A 1044 -39.31 -33.46 -15.28
C SER A 1044 -40.55 -33.66 -16.12
N ILE A 1045 -40.37 -33.72 -17.44
CA ILE A 1045 -41.40 -34.17 -18.37
C ILE A 1045 -40.94 -35.49 -18.97
N LYS A 1046 -41.71 -36.56 -18.76
CA LYS A 1046 -41.61 -37.80 -19.52
C LYS A 1046 -42.45 -37.63 -20.79
N LEU A 1047 -41.81 -37.72 -21.95
CA LEU A 1047 -42.48 -37.62 -23.25
C LEU A 1047 -42.56 -39.00 -23.88
N GLU A 1048 -43.74 -39.37 -24.34
CA GLU A 1048 -43.96 -40.52 -25.21
C GLU A 1048 -44.31 -39.99 -26.60
N ALA A 1049 -43.30 -39.90 -27.46
CA ALA A 1049 -43.48 -39.54 -28.85
C ALA A 1049 -43.85 -40.80 -29.63
N SER A 1050 -45.04 -40.83 -30.23
CA SER A 1050 -45.50 -41.95 -31.04
C SER A 1050 -46.22 -41.44 -32.28
N GLN A 1051 -46.10 -42.16 -33.40
CA GLN A 1051 -47.13 -42.06 -34.43
C GLN A 1051 -48.35 -42.83 -33.93
N TRP A 1052 -49.54 -42.26 -34.14
CA TRP A 1052 -50.80 -42.84 -33.70
C TRP A 1052 -51.85 -42.59 -34.79
N ASP A 1053 -52.84 -43.48 -34.90
CA ASP A 1053 -53.92 -43.37 -35.86
C ASP A 1053 -55.21 -44.00 -35.33
N PHE A 1054 -56.35 -43.54 -35.85
CA PHE A 1054 -57.68 -44.00 -35.46
C PHE A 1054 -58.63 -44.07 -36.66
N VAL A 1055 -59.62 -44.94 -36.56
CA VAL A 1055 -60.66 -45.14 -37.57
C VAL A 1055 -62.03 -44.76 -37.01
N ILE A 1056 -62.85 -44.12 -37.85
CA ILE A 1056 -64.26 -43.86 -37.58
C ILE A 1056 -65.09 -44.91 -38.31
N LYS A 1057 -65.70 -45.83 -37.56
CA LYS A 1057 -66.74 -46.75 -38.05
C LYS A 1057 -68.12 -46.19 -37.68
N ARG A 1058 -69.17 -46.57 -38.41
CA ARG A 1058 -70.55 -46.10 -38.15
C ARG A 1058 -71.54 -47.27 -38.23
N GLU A 1059 -72.57 -47.19 -37.40
CA GLU A 1059 -73.70 -48.10 -37.39
C GLU A 1059 -75.02 -47.29 -37.42
N PRO A 1060 -76.01 -47.65 -38.26
CA PRO A 1060 -75.94 -48.65 -39.33
C PRO A 1060 -75.07 -48.19 -40.52
N ASN A 1061 -74.60 -49.14 -41.33
CA ASN A 1061 -73.87 -48.90 -42.58
C ASN A 1061 -74.82 -48.48 -43.73
N GLY A 1062 -74.26 -47.98 -44.85
CA GLY A 1062 -75.04 -47.59 -46.04
C GLY A 1062 -75.51 -46.12 -46.04
N ASN A 1063 -76.67 -45.86 -46.65
CA ASN A 1063 -77.35 -44.56 -46.61
C ASN A 1063 -78.47 -44.61 -45.56
N LEU A 1064 -78.72 -43.51 -44.84
CA LEU A 1064 -79.87 -43.37 -43.95
C LEU A 1064 -81.06 -42.83 -44.74
N THR A 1065 -82.27 -43.33 -44.50
CA THR A 1065 -83.50 -42.87 -45.18
C THR A 1065 -84.44 -42.17 -44.19
N THR A 1066 -85.02 -41.03 -44.56
CA THR A 1066 -86.06 -40.36 -43.76
C THR A 1066 -86.94 -39.45 -44.61
N LYS A 1067 -88.04 -38.97 -44.02
CA LYS A 1067 -88.95 -37.99 -44.64
C LYS A 1067 -88.58 -36.56 -44.24
N PRO A 1068 -89.03 -35.52 -44.97
CA PRO A 1068 -88.91 -34.13 -44.53
C PRO A 1068 -89.50 -33.93 -43.13
N GLY A 1069 -88.82 -33.17 -42.27
CA GLY A 1069 -89.19 -33.00 -40.85
C GLY A 1069 -88.85 -34.20 -39.96
N GLY A 1070 -88.27 -35.27 -40.50
CA GLY A 1070 -87.84 -36.45 -39.76
C GLY A 1070 -86.49 -36.30 -39.06
N SER A 1071 -86.13 -37.29 -38.25
CA SER A 1071 -84.82 -37.41 -37.63
C SER A 1071 -84.24 -38.81 -37.86
N VAL A 1072 -82.92 -38.91 -37.94
CA VAL A 1072 -82.18 -40.17 -38.04
C VAL A 1072 -81.03 -40.18 -37.02
N ASN A 1073 -80.80 -41.35 -36.43
CA ASN A 1073 -79.71 -41.57 -35.49
C ASN A 1073 -78.67 -42.51 -36.10
N ALA A 1074 -77.40 -42.23 -35.85
CA ALA A 1074 -76.28 -43.12 -36.10
C ALA A 1074 -75.40 -43.21 -34.86
N ARG A 1075 -74.66 -44.30 -34.70
CA ARG A 1075 -73.59 -44.42 -33.70
C ARG A 1075 -72.25 -44.45 -34.43
N LEU A 1076 -71.34 -43.54 -34.07
CA LEU A 1076 -69.94 -43.60 -34.45
C LEU A 1076 -69.18 -44.43 -33.42
N TYR A 1077 -68.31 -45.31 -33.89
CA TYR A 1077 -67.32 -46.01 -33.09
C TYR A 1077 -65.93 -45.51 -33.52
N ILE A 1078 -65.20 -44.92 -32.59
CA ILE A 1078 -63.86 -44.39 -32.79
C ILE A 1078 -62.91 -45.38 -32.15
N ALA A 1079 -62.17 -46.10 -32.98
CA ALA A 1079 -61.27 -47.18 -32.56
C ALA A 1079 -59.81 -46.86 -32.93
N THR A 1080 -58.90 -47.28 -32.07
CA THR A 1080 -57.45 -47.17 -32.30
C THR A 1080 -57.03 -48.06 -33.46
N VAL A 1081 -56.24 -47.53 -34.38
CA VAL A 1081 -55.61 -48.31 -35.47
C VAL A 1081 -54.17 -48.65 -35.09
N SER A 1082 -53.43 -47.69 -34.54
CA SER A 1082 -52.04 -47.86 -34.10
C SER A 1082 -51.62 -46.78 -33.10
N GLY A 1083 -50.54 -47.04 -32.37
CA GLY A 1083 -49.96 -46.12 -31.40
C GLY A 1083 -50.72 -46.00 -30.08
N THR A 1084 -50.24 -45.13 -29.19
CA THR A 1084 -50.87 -44.86 -27.89
C THR A 1084 -52.19 -44.10 -28.10
N PRO A 1085 -53.36 -44.58 -27.62
CA PRO A 1085 -54.64 -43.89 -27.79
C PRO A 1085 -54.64 -42.48 -27.20
N ARG A 1086 -55.27 -41.52 -27.91
CA ARG A 1086 -55.31 -40.11 -27.50
C ARG A 1086 -56.73 -39.56 -27.55
N ARG A 1087 -56.96 -38.41 -26.90
CA ARG A 1087 -58.28 -37.77 -26.93
C ARG A 1087 -58.62 -37.30 -28.34
N VAL A 1088 -59.66 -37.87 -28.93
CA VAL A 1088 -60.25 -37.46 -30.20
C VAL A 1088 -61.43 -36.53 -29.92
N TYR A 1089 -61.48 -35.42 -30.64
CA TYR A 1089 -62.57 -34.44 -30.61
C TYR A 1089 -63.42 -34.58 -31.87
N LEU A 1090 -64.74 -34.58 -31.71
CA LEU A 1090 -65.73 -34.75 -32.77
C LEU A 1090 -66.49 -33.43 -33.00
N SER A 1091 -66.64 -33.05 -34.25
CA SER A 1091 -67.37 -31.84 -34.66
C SER A 1091 -68.08 -32.06 -36.01
N VAL A 1092 -69.10 -31.26 -36.27
CA VAL A 1092 -69.73 -31.21 -37.60
C VAL A 1092 -68.88 -30.31 -38.49
N ASN A 1093 -68.39 -30.83 -39.62
CA ASN A 1093 -67.63 -30.05 -40.59
C ASN A 1093 -68.56 -29.30 -41.55
N SER A 1094 -69.62 -29.99 -41.99
CA SER A 1094 -70.63 -29.44 -42.89
C SER A 1094 -71.90 -30.27 -42.80
N ALA A 1095 -73.04 -29.60 -42.87
CA ALA A 1095 -74.38 -30.17 -43.03
C ALA A 1095 -75.17 -29.26 -43.99
N PRO A 1096 -76.27 -29.74 -44.61
CA PRO A 1096 -77.09 -28.90 -45.47
C PRO A 1096 -77.79 -27.79 -44.67
N THR A 1097 -78.06 -26.65 -45.31
CA THR A 1097 -78.67 -25.49 -44.65
C THR A 1097 -80.02 -25.84 -44.02
N GLY A 1098 -80.22 -25.46 -42.75
CA GLY A 1098 -81.44 -25.75 -41.99
C GLY A 1098 -81.49 -27.13 -41.32
N TRP A 1099 -80.46 -27.97 -41.47
CA TRP A 1099 -80.36 -29.25 -40.76
C TRP A 1099 -79.70 -29.06 -39.39
N ALA A 1100 -80.19 -29.79 -38.38
CA ALA A 1100 -79.59 -29.81 -37.05
C ALA A 1100 -78.84 -31.14 -36.81
N VAL A 1101 -77.64 -31.07 -36.22
CA VAL A 1101 -76.79 -32.26 -35.97
C VAL A 1101 -76.18 -32.16 -34.57
N GLY A 1102 -76.51 -33.12 -33.70
CA GLY A 1102 -75.94 -33.27 -32.36
C GLY A 1102 -74.99 -34.47 -32.27
N ILE A 1103 -73.92 -34.37 -31.48
CA ILE A 1103 -72.94 -35.44 -31.24
C ILE A 1103 -72.72 -35.58 -29.72
N THR A 1104 -72.90 -36.79 -29.17
CA THR A 1104 -72.76 -37.04 -27.73
C THR A 1104 -72.05 -38.38 -27.45
N PRO A 1105 -70.91 -38.41 -26.74
CA PRO A 1105 -70.08 -37.28 -26.33
C PRO A 1105 -69.29 -36.67 -27.51
N THR A 1106 -68.90 -35.40 -27.40
CA THR A 1106 -68.07 -34.69 -28.39
C THR A 1106 -66.57 -34.97 -28.27
N SER A 1107 -66.10 -35.69 -27.24
CA SER A 1107 -64.72 -36.20 -27.19
C SER A 1107 -64.60 -37.46 -26.33
N GLY A 1108 -63.57 -38.26 -26.61
CA GLY A 1108 -63.22 -39.45 -25.86
C GLY A 1108 -61.80 -39.90 -26.17
N ILE A 1109 -61.24 -40.81 -25.38
CA ILE A 1109 -60.01 -41.54 -25.73
C ILE A 1109 -60.47 -42.88 -26.32
N PRO A 1110 -60.01 -43.29 -27.52
CA PRO A 1110 -60.36 -44.59 -28.08
C PRO A 1110 -59.94 -45.77 -27.20
N ASP A 1111 -60.70 -46.85 -27.19
CA ASP A 1111 -61.90 -47.08 -28.01
C ASP A 1111 -63.18 -46.52 -27.34
N PHE A 1112 -63.93 -45.67 -28.06
CA PHE A 1112 -65.19 -45.10 -27.56
C PHE A 1112 -66.26 -44.98 -28.65
N SER A 1113 -67.52 -44.77 -28.24
CA SER A 1113 -68.62 -44.52 -29.16
C SER A 1113 -69.34 -43.20 -28.86
N ALA A 1114 -69.89 -42.59 -29.92
CA ALA A 1114 -70.70 -41.38 -29.83
C ALA A 1114 -72.00 -41.53 -30.63
N ALA A 1115 -73.11 -41.12 -30.06
CA ALA A 1115 -74.38 -41.00 -30.76
C ALA A 1115 -74.37 -39.72 -31.61
N VAL A 1116 -74.86 -39.80 -32.84
CA VAL A 1116 -75.06 -38.68 -33.75
C VAL A 1116 -76.54 -38.64 -34.12
N ALA A 1117 -77.22 -37.56 -33.72
CA ALA A 1117 -78.62 -37.31 -34.04
C ALA A 1117 -78.71 -36.23 -35.12
N ILE A 1118 -79.40 -36.52 -36.22
CA ILE A 1118 -79.55 -35.61 -37.37
C ILE A 1118 -81.04 -35.34 -37.54
N THR A 1119 -81.45 -34.07 -37.60
CA THR A 1119 -82.83 -33.65 -37.82
C THR A 1119 -82.93 -32.87 -39.13
N VAL A 1120 -83.83 -33.32 -39.99
CA VAL A 1120 -84.09 -32.80 -41.33
C VAL A 1120 -85.22 -31.76 -41.24
N PRO A 1121 -85.10 -30.57 -41.85
CA PRO A 1121 -86.19 -29.59 -41.84
C PRO A 1121 -87.40 -30.11 -42.64
N SER A 1122 -88.60 -29.65 -42.29
CA SER A 1122 -89.85 -29.97 -43.02
C SER A 1122 -89.88 -29.43 -44.45
N THR A 1123 -89.00 -28.48 -44.77
CA THR A 1123 -88.82 -27.88 -46.10
C THR A 1123 -87.78 -28.57 -46.97
N ALA A 1124 -87.16 -29.67 -46.50
CA ALA A 1124 -86.22 -30.43 -47.33
C ALA A 1124 -86.95 -31.10 -48.51
N THR A 1125 -86.47 -30.87 -49.73
CA THR A 1125 -86.93 -31.59 -50.92
C THR A 1125 -86.42 -33.04 -50.92
N PRO A 1126 -87.14 -34.01 -51.52
CA PRO A 1126 -86.61 -35.34 -51.75
C PRO A 1126 -85.29 -35.30 -52.54
N GLY A 1127 -84.31 -36.12 -52.14
CA GLY A 1127 -82.95 -36.08 -52.69
C GLY A 1127 -81.90 -36.69 -51.76
N VAL A 1128 -80.64 -36.71 -52.20
CA VAL A 1128 -79.51 -37.25 -51.41
C VAL A 1128 -78.67 -36.11 -50.86
N TYR A 1129 -78.57 -36.06 -49.53
CA TYR A 1129 -77.82 -35.06 -48.78
C TYR A 1129 -76.64 -35.71 -48.04
N SER A 1130 -75.63 -34.91 -47.69
CA SER A 1130 -74.48 -35.37 -46.91
C SER A 1130 -74.22 -34.50 -45.68
N VAL A 1131 -73.91 -35.15 -44.56
CA VAL A 1131 -73.40 -34.56 -43.33
C VAL A 1131 -72.00 -35.10 -43.10
N ILE A 1132 -71.01 -34.23 -42.99
CA ILE A 1132 -69.61 -34.62 -42.78
C ILE A 1132 -69.24 -34.36 -41.32
N ILE A 1133 -68.89 -35.43 -40.61
CA ILE A 1133 -68.33 -35.36 -39.26
C ILE A 1133 -66.80 -35.30 -39.38
N LYS A 1134 -66.17 -34.37 -38.66
CA LYS A 1134 -64.71 -34.26 -38.50
C LYS A 1134 -64.31 -34.77 -37.12
N ALA A 1135 -63.29 -35.61 -37.10
CA ALA A 1135 -62.61 -36.05 -35.90
C ALA A 1135 -61.16 -35.58 -35.92
N THR A 1136 -60.67 -34.99 -34.83
CA THR A 1136 -59.29 -34.45 -34.73
C THR A 1136 -58.60 -34.89 -33.45
N SER A 1137 -57.32 -35.24 -33.54
CA SER A 1137 -56.44 -35.46 -32.40
C SER A 1137 -54.97 -35.27 -32.77
N GLY A 1138 -54.32 -34.25 -32.20
CA GLY A 1138 -52.98 -33.85 -32.64
C GLY A 1138 -52.98 -33.47 -34.12
N SER A 1139 -52.03 -34.03 -34.86
CA SER A 1139 -51.93 -33.89 -36.32
C SER A 1139 -53.00 -34.69 -37.09
N VAL A 1140 -53.58 -35.74 -36.49
CA VAL A 1140 -54.49 -36.66 -37.18
C VAL A 1140 -55.89 -36.06 -37.31
N THR A 1141 -56.33 -35.86 -38.55
CA THR A 1141 -57.71 -35.50 -38.89
C THR A 1141 -58.36 -36.61 -39.72
N ARG A 1142 -59.53 -37.10 -39.29
CA ARG A 1142 -60.35 -38.04 -40.05
C ARG A 1142 -61.72 -37.40 -40.33
N TYR A 1143 -62.26 -37.69 -41.51
CA TYR A 1143 -63.60 -37.26 -41.91
C TYR A 1143 -64.48 -38.50 -42.13
N HIS A 1144 -65.75 -38.42 -41.74
CA HIS A 1144 -66.75 -39.46 -41.99
C HIS A 1144 -68.02 -38.84 -42.55
N THR A 1145 -68.38 -39.23 -43.77
CA THR A 1145 -69.58 -38.74 -44.46
C THR A 1145 -70.77 -39.65 -44.16
N ILE A 1146 -71.85 -39.06 -43.68
CA ILE A 1146 -73.15 -39.69 -43.51
C ILE A 1146 -74.04 -39.20 -44.64
N ASN A 1147 -74.48 -40.11 -45.51
CA ASN A 1147 -75.44 -39.80 -46.57
C ASN A 1147 -76.86 -40.05 -46.06
N ILE A 1148 -77.76 -39.10 -46.31
CA ILE A 1148 -79.16 -39.15 -45.95
C ILE A 1148 -79.99 -38.98 -47.22
N ILE A 1149 -80.78 -39.99 -47.54
CA ILE A 1149 -81.83 -39.93 -48.56
C ILE A 1149 -83.07 -39.35 -47.88
N VAL A 1150 -83.54 -38.22 -48.40
CA VAL A 1150 -84.85 -37.67 -48.11
C VAL A 1150 -85.83 -38.20 -49.17
N SER A 1151 -86.93 -38.79 -48.74
CA SER A 1151 -87.99 -39.38 -49.57
C SER A 1151 -89.37 -38.90 -49.13
#